data_AF-A0A2V8DM00-F1
#
_entry.id   AF-A0A2V8DM00-F1
#
_cell.length_a   1.000
_cell.length_b   1.000
_cell.length_c   1.000
_cell.angle_alpha   90.00
_cell.angle_beta   90.00
_cell.angle_gamma   90.00
#
_symmetry.space_group_name_H-M   'P 1'
#
loop_
_entity.id
_entity.type
_entity.pdbx_description
1 polymer ?
#
loop_
_entity_poly.entity_id
_entity_poly.type
_entity_poly.pdbx_seq_one_letter_code
_entity_poly.pdbx_strand_id
1 'polypeptide(L)'
;MDIDRGVARVSDYLARVTGLNDRYRAGAVHAYVPDALRDSERSLEELVEEHLPTSHAALSAASRSLFLSLPVAFDPSESVGPYLAAADRDATGQPYRFLDMGALIATQPFGENDPAVAAAILESLPFVTSRYAHSEYQTVLSLRLKAALNRIAPAGTPRHFVVNTGAEAVENAIKSVLLNRVMTSEDGDGGFIVSFEGAFHGRTLGSLAVTHRKKARLGFPTFDWPHILFPFEHLSAPKETVRREERSLKQLWDLLVSGRLPRADKSKDTYKREVDAIDEFLAAPDQDVTAFVQAQRAHLSPDVVRRSRRVAAVLVEPIQGEGGVRFASASFMRKLRLLTRIYDVPLVFDEVQTGWGMTGRLWAHELFGLPCPPDVVTWAKKAQNGVLFVSEELATFFQEEKKFNTTWEGDSVGMVRLLAVLDKLDLDCVQRTGERARRGLDAIARDYREIVKNVRGVGVMLAFDVVRADWSDALRDRAFRRGLILLPAGERAVRFYPRYDTEPSAIDEALAILRAAIDDLVGGRVATEPASAPKIRVGTLNIPLDTIELVDIAPAGFEAHKQEVLLVEQERYGAAVPYPPDVLRAGRRPLLQFPLETLEATAANPQAIGLAARDRVSGRLVGYVLGSALENHDEEGIGLDPRFGENNTFYLQAMAISPTVQNQIELQDLLLDALRGRAMAAGFEFLSALIEEQLRDSGPEWLRRAVILERIDNYLRSGIPFTYLQVQLTEPAGP
;
A
#
# COMPACT_ATOMS: atom_id res chain seq x y z
N MET A 1 -22.28 -39.81 -17.76
CA MET A 1 -21.08 -39.05 -17.33
C MET A 1 -19.93 -40.04 -17.36
N ASP A 2 -18.95 -39.80 -18.23
CA ASP A 2 -17.87 -40.76 -18.48
C ASP A 2 -16.73 -40.55 -17.46
N ILE A 3 -16.80 -41.26 -16.34
CA ILE A 3 -15.80 -41.21 -15.26
C ILE A 3 -14.44 -41.68 -15.79
N ASP A 4 -14.41 -42.67 -16.68
CA ASP A 4 -13.19 -43.22 -17.26
C ASP A 4 -12.44 -42.17 -18.08
N ARG A 5 -13.17 -41.35 -18.86
CA ARG A 5 -12.59 -40.19 -19.54
C ARG A 5 -12.00 -39.16 -18.56
N GLY A 6 -12.64 -38.98 -17.40
CA GLY A 6 -12.12 -38.12 -16.32
C GLY A 6 -10.79 -38.64 -15.76
N VAL A 7 -10.75 -39.94 -15.43
CA VAL A 7 -9.56 -40.62 -14.92
C VAL A 7 -8.41 -40.57 -15.93
N ALA A 8 -8.68 -40.81 -17.21
CA ALA A 8 -7.68 -40.72 -18.28
C ALA A 8 -7.05 -39.32 -18.35
N ARG A 9 -7.87 -38.26 -18.32
CA ARG A 9 -7.38 -36.87 -18.31
C ARG A 9 -6.51 -36.55 -17.10
N VAL A 10 -6.87 -37.06 -15.92
CA VAL A 10 -6.06 -36.89 -14.71
C VAL A 10 -4.72 -37.61 -14.86
N SER A 11 -4.70 -38.84 -15.40
CA SER A 11 -3.47 -39.57 -15.66
C SER A 11 -2.53 -38.82 -16.62
N ASP A 12 -3.07 -38.29 -17.72
CA ASP A 12 -2.31 -37.50 -18.69
C ASP A 12 -1.75 -36.21 -18.06
N TYR A 13 -2.53 -35.56 -17.20
CA TYR A 13 -2.10 -34.39 -16.44
C TYR A 13 -0.94 -34.72 -15.48
N LEU A 14 -1.05 -35.81 -14.70
CA LEU A 14 0.00 -36.21 -13.77
C LEU A 14 1.31 -36.56 -14.47
N ALA A 15 1.24 -37.27 -15.60
CA ALA A 15 2.42 -37.59 -16.41
C ALA A 15 3.11 -36.32 -16.93
N ARG A 16 2.32 -35.35 -17.43
CA ARG A 16 2.84 -34.07 -17.91
C ARG A 16 3.47 -33.25 -16.79
N VAL A 17 2.80 -33.12 -15.64
CA VAL A 17 3.31 -32.37 -14.47
C VAL A 17 4.60 -32.97 -13.94
N THR A 18 4.71 -34.30 -13.92
CA THR A 18 5.94 -34.99 -13.50
C THR A 18 7.11 -34.58 -14.40
N GLY A 19 6.97 -34.74 -15.73
CA GLY A 19 8.01 -34.35 -16.67
C GLY A 19 8.33 -32.84 -16.65
N LEU A 20 7.32 -32.00 -16.37
CA LEU A 20 7.53 -30.56 -16.25
C LEU A 20 8.31 -30.19 -14.98
N ASN A 21 8.03 -30.86 -13.85
CA ASN A 21 8.80 -30.71 -12.61
C ASN A 21 10.26 -31.15 -12.81
N ASP A 22 10.50 -32.28 -13.48
CA ASP A 22 11.85 -32.77 -13.77
C ASP A 22 12.65 -31.74 -14.59
N ARG A 23 12.02 -31.17 -15.63
CA ARG A 23 12.61 -30.09 -16.43
C ARG A 23 12.89 -28.83 -15.60
N TYR A 24 11.97 -28.44 -14.72
CA TYR A 24 12.17 -27.28 -13.85
C TYR A 24 13.35 -27.48 -12.90
N ARG A 25 13.44 -28.64 -12.23
CA ARG A 25 14.56 -28.99 -11.35
C ARG A 25 15.89 -29.12 -12.09
N ALA A 26 15.85 -29.50 -13.37
CA ALA A 26 17.02 -29.50 -14.26
C ALA A 26 17.39 -28.10 -14.80
N GLY A 27 16.62 -27.05 -14.46
CA GLY A 27 16.84 -25.68 -14.95
C GLY A 27 16.50 -25.47 -16.43
N ALA A 28 15.66 -26.32 -17.02
CA ALA A 28 15.28 -26.32 -18.44
C ALA A 28 13.90 -25.70 -18.72
N VAL A 29 13.37 -24.93 -17.76
CA VAL A 29 12.13 -24.14 -17.87
C VAL A 29 12.51 -22.68 -17.64
N HIS A 30 12.02 -21.80 -18.51
CA HIS A 30 12.36 -20.38 -18.52
C HIS A 30 11.11 -19.53 -18.75
N ALA A 31 11.20 -18.26 -18.37
CA ALA A 31 10.26 -17.24 -18.79
C ALA A 31 10.45 -17.01 -20.28
N TYR A 32 9.35 -17.02 -21.01
CA TYR A 32 9.34 -16.80 -22.44
C TYR A 32 7.97 -16.27 -22.84
N VAL A 33 7.98 -15.11 -23.49
CA VAL A 33 6.80 -14.34 -23.88
C VAL A 33 6.98 -13.88 -25.34
N PRO A 34 5.93 -13.46 -26.05
CA PRO A 34 6.08 -12.95 -27.41
C PRO A 34 7.09 -11.79 -27.46
N ASP A 35 8.03 -11.83 -28.40
CA ASP A 35 9.08 -10.80 -28.53
C ASP A 35 8.47 -9.40 -28.74
N ALA A 36 7.32 -9.32 -29.41
CA ALA A 36 6.60 -8.08 -29.65
C ALA A 36 6.13 -7.37 -28.37
N LEU A 37 5.97 -8.08 -27.24
CA LEU A 37 5.63 -7.41 -25.96
C LEU A 37 6.70 -6.42 -25.51
N ARG A 38 7.94 -6.58 -25.99
CA ARG A 38 9.06 -5.67 -25.73
C ARG A 38 8.93 -4.33 -26.46
N ASP A 39 7.98 -4.19 -27.39
CA ASP A 39 7.68 -2.91 -28.02
C ASP A 39 6.99 -1.99 -27.00
N SER A 40 7.77 -1.09 -26.45
CA SER A 40 7.35 -0.14 -25.44
C SER A 40 6.74 1.15 -26.02
N GLU A 41 6.78 1.35 -27.33
CA GLU A 41 6.07 2.47 -28.00
C GLU A 41 4.57 2.18 -28.15
N ARG A 42 4.17 0.91 -28.04
CA ARG A 42 2.78 0.46 -28.09
C ARG A 42 2.24 0.13 -26.70
N SER A 43 0.94 0.35 -26.52
CA SER A 43 0.27 0.00 -25.27
C SER A 43 0.28 -1.51 -25.04
N LEU A 44 0.36 -1.93 -23.77
CA LEU A 44 0.36 -3.36 -23.43
C LEU A 44 -0.96 -4.02 -23.84
N GLU A 45 -2.08 -3.28 -23.80
CA GLU A 45 -3.40 -3.77 -24.18
C GLU A 45 -3.47 -4.14 -25.66
N GLU A 46 -2.98 -3.27 -26.55
CA GLU A 46 -2.90 -3.54 -28.00
C GLU A 46 -2.01 -4.75 -28.30
N LEU A 47 -0.87 -4.87 -27.62
CA LEU A 47 0.06 -5.97 -27.83
C LEU A 47 -0.50 -7.30 -27.32
N VAL A 48 -1.26 -7.27 -26.22
CA VAL A 48 -1.97 -8.45 -25.71
C VAL A 48 -3.08 -8.87 -26.66
N GLU A 49 -3.85 -7.92 -27.20
CA GLU A 49 -4.89 -8.22 -28.18
C GLU A 49 -4.31 -8.91 -29.43
N GLU A 50 -3.18 -8.41 -29.93
CA GLU A 50 -2.54 -8.94 -31.14
C GLU A 50 -1.78 -10.25 -30.91
N HIS A 51 -0.99 -10.33 -29.82
CA HIS A 51 -0.01 -11.41 -29.63
C HIS A 51 -0.39 -12.43 -28.55
N LEU A 52 -1.45 -12.16 -27.78
CA LEU A 52 -2.02 -13.09 -26.79
C LEU A 52 -3.56 -13.18 -26.97
N PRO A 53 -4.04 -13.57 -28.17
CA PRO A 53 -5.45 -13.50 -28.53
C PRO A 53 -6.35 -14.41 -27.68
N THR A 54 -5.82 -15.51 -27.12
CA THR A 54 -6.58 -16.40 -26.23
C THR A 54 -6.85 -15.73 -24.90
N SER A 55 -5.83 -15.09 -24.32
CA SER A 55 -5.98 -14.27 -23.12
C SER A 55 -6.96 -13.12 -23.34
N HIS A 56 -6.79 -12.35 -24.42
CA HIS A 56 -7.68 -11.25 -24.74
C HIS A 56 -9.14 -11.73 -24.87
N ALA A 57 -9.39 -12.77 -25.66
CA ALA A 57 -10.75 -13.31 -25.83
C ALA A 57 -11.37 -13.77 -24.51
N ALA A 58 -10.61 -14.46 -23.64
CA ALA A 58 -11.10 -14.93 -22.35
C ALA A 58 -11.44 -13.78 -21.39
N LEU A 59 -10.57 -12.77 -21.30
CA LEU A 59 -10.78 -11.58 -20.46
C LEU A 59 -11.96 -10.74 -20.98
N SER A 60 -12.04 -10.53 -22.30
CA SER A 60 -13.16 -9.84 -22.95
C SER A 60 -14.49 -10.56 -22.74
N ALA A 61 -14.52 -11.89 -22.84
CA ALA A 61 -15.70 -12.70 -22.52
C ALA A 61 -16.13 -12.58 -21.05
N ALA A 62 -15.17 -12.39 -20.15
CA ALA A 62 -15.42 -12.21 -18.72
C ALA A 62 -15.64 -10.74 -18.30
N SER A 63 -15.61 -9.77 -19.23
CA SER A 63 -15.61 -8.32 -18.94
C SER A 63 -16.81 -7.78 -18.15
N ARG A 64 -17.90 -8.56 -18.04
CA ARG A 64 -19.04 -8.23 -17.14
C ARG A 64 -18.70 -8.42 -15.66
N SER A 65 -17.69 -9.24 -15.35
CA SER A 65 -17.14 -9.38 -14.01
C SER A 65 -16.22 -8.20 -13.71
N LEU A 66 -16.39 -7.58 -12.54
CA LEU A 66 -15.61 -6.41 -12.15
C LEU A 66 -14.30 -6.86 -11.48
N PHE A 67 -13.25 -7.06 -12.29
CA PHE A 67 -11.92 -7.41 -11.81
C PHE A 67 -10.85 -6.46 -12.34
N LEU A 68 -9.78 -6.30 -11.56
CA LEU A 68 -8.53 -5.68 -11.98
C LEU A 68 -7.46 -6.78 -11.95
N SER A 69 -6.90 -7.12 -13.11
CA SER A 69 -5.97 -8.24 -13.25
C SER A 69 -4.77 -7.87 -14.11
N LEU A 70 -3.78 -8.77 -14.14
CA LEU A 70 -2.81 -8.79 -15.22
C LEU A 70 -3.56 -9.04 -16.56
N PRO A 71 -3.07 -8.53 -17.70
CA PRO A 71 -3.75 -8.65 -18.99
C PRO A 71 -3.52 -10.02 -19.65
N VAL A 72 -3.31 -11.08 -18.86
CA VAL A 72 -3.00 -12.43 -19.34
C VAL A 72 -3.84 -13.45 -18.58
N ALA A 73 -4.42 -14.40 -19.30
CA ALA A 73 -5.08 -15.56 -18.73
C ALA A 73 -4.05 -16.66 -18.48
N PHE A 74 -3.93 -17.11 -17.24
CA PHE A 74 -3.01 -18.20 -16.87
C PHE A 74 -3.73 -19.54 -16.87
N ASP A 75 -3.03 -20.59 -17.30
CA ASP A 75 -3.44 -21.99 -17.19
C ASP A 75 -2.55 -22.69 -16.13
N PRO A 76 -3.06 -22.86 -14.90
CA PRO A 76 -2.31 -23.53 -13.84
C PRO A 76 -1.92 -24.97 -14.21
N SER A 77 -2.62 -25.64 -15.13
CA SER A 77 -2.34 -27.04 -15.50
C SER A 77 -1.04 -27.22 -16.32
N GLU A 78 -0.41 -26.12 -16.71
CA GLU A 78 0.84 -26.07 -17.50
C GLU A 78 1.96 -25.27 -16.78
N SER A 79 1.66 -24.77 -15.58
CA SER A 79 2.57 -23.99 -14.73
C SER A 79 3.50 -24.90 -13.92
N VAL A 80 4.66 -24.41 -13.47
CA VAL A 80 5.58 -25.20 -12.63
C VAL A 80 6.50 -24.31 -11.83
N GLY A 81 6.79 -24.67 -10.58
CA GLY A 81 7.69 -23.85 -9.77
C GLY A 81 7.17 -22.41 -9.65
N PRO A 82 7.97 -21.38 -9.90
CA PRO A 82 7.51 -19.99 -9.99
C PRO A 82 7.03 -19.58 -11.39
N TYR A 83 7.03 -20.47 -12.39
CA TYR A 83 6.66 -20.15 -13.77
C TYR A 83 5.17 -20.39 -14.01
N LEU A 84 4.41 -19.31 -14.21
CA LEU A 84 2.99 -19.32 -14.57
C LEU A 84 2.85 -19.40 -16.09
N ALA A 85 2.22 -20.46 -16.58
CA ALA A 85 1.92 -20.63 -17.99
C ALA A 85 0.68 -19.82 -18.39
N ALA A 86 0.79 -19.07 -19.48
CA ALA A 86 -0.35 -18.44 -20.13
C ALA A 86 -1.20 -19.48 -20.88
N ALA A 87 -2.46 -19.16 -21.11
CA ALA A 87 -3.33 -19.93 -22.01
C ALA A 87 -2.84 -19.87 -23.46
N ASP A 88 -2.17 -18.77 -23.82
CA ASP A 88 -1.57 -18.55 -25.14
C ASP A 88 -0.30 -19.38 -25.35
N ARG A 89 -0.12 -19.80 -26.60
CA ARG A 89 0.96 -20.68 -27.04
C ARG A 89 1.65 -20.09 -28.27
N ASP A 90 2.92 -20.44 -28.44
CA ASP A 90 3.64 -20.13 -29.66
C ASP A 90 3.24 -21.04 -30.83
N ALA A 91 3.85 -20.82 -32.00
CA ALA A 91 3.58 -21.60 -33.21
C ALA A 91 3.91 -23.10 -33.09
N THR A 92 4.72 -23.50 -32.10
CA THR A 92 5.06 -24.91 -31.80
C THR A 92 4.08 -25.55 -30.82
N GLY A 93 3.17 -24.76 -30.25
CA GLY A 93 2.22 -25.19 -29.23
C GLY A 93 2.77 -25.13 -27.80
N GLN A 94 3.97 -24.57 -27.59
CA GLN A 94 4.52 -24.36 -26.25
C GLN A 94 3.83 -23.15 -25.59
N PRO A 95 3.34 -23.25 -24.34
CA PRO A 95 2.73 -22.11 -23.67
C PRO A 95 3.78 -21.08 -23.28
N TYR A 96 3.43 -19.80 -23.44
CA TYR A 96 4.24 -18.70 -22.90
C TYR A 96 4.25 -18.78 -21.38
N ARG A 97 5.37 -18.38 -20.76
CA ARG A 97 5.57 -18.49 -19.31
C ARG A 97 6.07 -17.18 -18.73
N PHE A 98 5.46 -16.81 -17.61
CA PHE A 98 5.84 -15.67 -16.79
C PHE A 98 6.41 -16.17 -15.46
N LEU A 99 7.52 -15.61 -15.04
CA LEU A 99 8.16 -15.88 -13.77
C LEU A 99 7.56 -15.00 -12.67
N ASP A 100 6.93 -15.62 -11.68
CA ASP A 100 6.25 -14.95 -10.57
C ASP A 100 7.16 -14.77 -9.36
N MET A 101 7.56 -13.51 -9.12
CA MET A 101 8.24 -13.07 -7.89
C MET A 101 7.28 -12.30 -6.97
N GLY A 102 5.99 -12.61 -7.04
CA GLY A 102 4.95 -12.18 -6.11
C GLY A 102 4.37 -13.33 -5.26
N ALA A 103 4.72 -14.59 -5.57
CA ALA A 103 4.22 -15.81 -4.93
C ALA A 103 2.68 -15.83 -4.79
N LEU A 104 1.99 -15.46 -5.88
CA LEU A 104 0.54 -15.26 -5.92
C LEU A 104 0.03 -14.37 -4.78
N ILE A 105 0.64 -13.20 -4.61
CA ILE A 105 0.36 -12.26 -3.51
C ILE A 105 0.68 -12.91 -2.14
N ALA A 106 1.84 -13.57 -2.06
CA ALA A 106 2.37 -14.29 -0.89
C ALA A 106 1.46 -15.41 -0.37
N THR A 107 0.56 -15.96 -1.20
CA THR A 107 -0.35 -17.07 -0.84
C THR A 107 0.25 -18.44 -1.09
N GLN A 108 1.25 -18.52 -1.97
CA GLN A 108 1.74 -19.78 -2.47
C GLN A 108 3.19 -20.01 -2.01
N PRO A 109 3.40 -20.82 -0.95
CA PRO A 109 4.73 -20.99 -0.35
C PRO A 109 5.67 -21.85 -1.19
N PHE A 110 5.14 -22.81 -1.97
CA PHE A 110 5.92 -23.73 -2.81
C PHE A 110 5.51 -23.62 -4.28
N GLY A 111 6.28 -24.23 -5.17
CA GLY A 111 6.02 -24.22 -6.63
C GLY A 111 4.60 -24.61 -7.07
N GLU A 112 4.19 -24.13 -8.24
CA GLU A 112 3.00 -24.61 -8.95
C GLU A 112 3.13 -26.11 -9.26
N ASN A 113 1.98 -26.80 -9.30
CA ASN A 113 1.88 -28.22 -9.63
C ASN A 113 2.84 -29.11 -8.81
N ASP A 114 2.86 -28.89 -7.50
CA ASP A 114 3.57 -29.73 -6.55
C ASP A 114 3.01 -31.18 -6.56
N PRO A 115 3.83 -32.20 -6.86
CA PRO A 115 3.36 -33.58 -6.94
C PRO A 115 2.74 -34.12 -5.65
N ALA A 116 3.23 -33.71 -4.48
CA ALA A 116 2.70 -34.17 -3.19
C ALA A 116 1.31 -33.58 -2.92
N VAL A 117 1.08 -32.32 -3.32
CA VAL A 117 -0.24 -31.69 -3.22
C VAL A 117 -1.23 -32.34 -4.19
N ALA A 118 -0.80 -32.62 -5.43
CA ALA A 118 -1.64 -33.30 -6.41
C ALA A 118 -2.07 -34.69 -5.92
N ALA A 119 -1.13 -35.49 -5.40
CA ALA A 119 -1.41 -36.80 -4.80
C ALA A 119 -2.39 -36.69 -3.62
N ALA A 120 -2.15 -35.76 -2.69
CA ALA A 120 -3.01 -35.57 -1.52
C ALA A 120 -4.46 -35.20 -1.89
N ILE A 121 -4.65 -34.39 -2.93
CA ILE A 121 -6.00 -34.06 -3.43
C ILE A 121 -6.70 -35.28 -4.02
N LEU A 122 -6.00 -36.09 -4.81
CA LEU A 122 -6.57 -37.30 -5.43
C LEU A 122 -6.94 -38.35 -4.38
N GLU A 123 -6.09 -38.53 -3.37
CA GLU A 123 -6.36 -39.44 -2.24
C GLU A 123 -7.52 -38.92 -1.36
N SER A 124 -7.77 -37.60 -1.37
CA SER A 124 -8.81 -36.95 -0.56
C SER A 124 -10.10 -36.63 -1.31
N LEU A 125 -10.31 -37.15 -2.53
CA LEU A 125 -11.50 -36.90 -3.36
C LEU A 125 -12.84 -36.96 -2.60
N PRO A 126 -13.08 -37.94 -1.70
CA PRO A 126 -14.32 -38.00 -0.92
C PRO A 126 -14.56 -36.76 -0.03
N PHE A 127 -13.50 -36.12 0.48
CA PHE A 127 -13.59 -34.95 1.35
C PHE A 127 -13.74 -33.62 0.59
N VAL A 128 -13.35 -33.59 -0.69
CA VAL A 128 -13.32 -32.36 -1.52
C VAL A 128 -14.45 -32.28 -2.55
N THR A 129 -15.13 -33.39 -2.83
CA THR A 129 -16.29 -33.41 -3.76
C THR A 129 -17.48 -32.64 -3.19
N SER A 130 -17.64 -32.63 -1.86
CA SER A 130 -18.68 -31.87 -1.15
C SER A 130 -18.05 -30.82 -0.25
N ARG A 131 -18.68 -29.66 -0.15
CA ARG A 131 -18.28 -28.62 0.80
C ARG A 131 -19.04 -28.82 2.11
N TYR A 132 -18.31 -29.18 3.17
CA TYR A 132 -18.88 -29.42 4.49
C TYR A 132 -19.02 -28.14 5.31
N ALA A 133 -20.09 -28.07 6.11
CA ALA A 133 -20.28 -27.03 7.11
C ALA A 133 -19.59 -27.44 8.42
N HIS A 134 -18.26 -27.29 8.48
CA HIS A 134 -17.47 -27.82 9.60
C HIS A 134 -17.76 -27.13 10.93
N SER A 135 -18.52 -26.04 10.97
CA SER A 135 -19.00 -25.47 12.24
C SER A 135 -19.84 -26.45 13.06
N GLU A 136 -20.60 -27.31 12.38
CA GLU A 136 -21.51 -28.27 13.02
C GLU A 136 -21.13 -29.72 12.69
N TYR A 137 -20.64 -29.96 11.46
CA TYR A 137 -20.36 -31.29 10.93
C TYR A 137 -18.86 -31.49 10.74
N GLN A 138 -18.15 -31.74 11.85
CA GLN A 138 -16.71 -32.04 11.80
C GLN A 138 -16.43 -33.29 10.98
N THR A 139 -15.41 -33.25 10.14
CA THR A 139 -14.91 -34.38 9.36
C THR A 139 -13.59 -34.89 9.94
N VAL A 140 -13.18 -36.10 9.59
CA VAL A 140 -11.84 -36.61 9.98
C VAL A 140 -10.74 -35.68 9.45
N LEU A 141 -10.95 -35.08 8.27
CA LEU A 141 -10.05 -34.07 7.69
C LEU A 141 -10.00 -32.79 8.55
N SER A 142 -11.15 -32.23 8.94
CA SER A 142 -11.18 -31.00 9.75
C SER A 142 -10.55 -31.22 11.13
N LEU A 143 -10.79 -32.38 11.76
CA LEU A 143 -10.16 -32.74 13.03
C LEU A 143 -8.64 -32.95 12.87
N ARG A 144 -8.18 -33.55 11.77
CA ARG A 144 -6.75 -33.68 11.46
C ARG A 144 -6.08 -32.33 11.27
N LEU A 145 -6.73 -31.39 10.56
CA LEU A 145 -6.24 -30.02 10.44
C LEU A 145 -6.11 -29.36 11.82
N LYS A 146 -7.17 -29.41 12.64
CA LYS A 146 -7.16 -28.84 14.00
C LYS A 146 -6.03 -29.44 14.86
N ALA A 147 -5.82 -30.76 14.80
CA ALA A 147 -4.69 -31.40 15.47
C ALA A 147 -3.31 -30.94 14.93
N ALA A 148 -3.18 -30.72 13.63
CA ALA A 148 -1.96 -30.21 13.02
C ALA A 148 -1.67 -28.76 13.42
N LEU A 149 -2.70 -27.92 13.56
CA LEU A 149 -2.58 -26.55 14.05
C LEU A 149 -2.01 -26.47 15.46
N ASN A 150 -2.35 -27.43 16.35
CA ASN A 150 -1.73 -27.51 17.68
C ASN A 150 -0.21 -27.62 17.64
N ARG A 151 0.37 -28.27 16.63
CA ARG A 151 1.82 -28.46 16.50
C ARG A 151 2.57 -27.19 16.11
N ILE A 152 1.88 -26.24 15.48
CA ILE A 152 2.47 -25.01 14.93
C ILE A 152 1.96 -23.75 15.64
N ALA A 153 1.09 -23.89 16.64
CA ALA A 153 0.51 -22.76 17.36
C ALA A 153 1.64 -21.86 17.91
N PRO A 154 1.56 -20.53 17.70
CA PRO A 154 2.54 -19.62 18.26
C PRO A 154 2.61 -19.74 19.78
N ALA A 155 3.80 -19.47 20.34
CA ALA A 155 3.98 -19.47 21.79
C ALA A 155 2.95 -18.53 22.46
N GLY A 156 2.37 -18.97 23.58
CA GLY A 156 1.36 -18.19 24.33
C GLY A 156 -0.05 -18.14 23.74
N THR A 157 -0.27 -18.64 22.52
CA THR A 157 -1.60 -18.67 21.87
C THR A 157 -2.01 -20.10 21.47
N PRO A 158 -2.28 -21.00 22.45
CA PRO A 158 -2.47 -22.43 22.19
C PRO A 158 -3.84 -22.78 21.59
N ARG A 159 -4.82 -21.87 21.67
CA ARG A 159 -6.19 -22.10 21.19
C ARG A 159 -6.32 -21.56 19.78
N HIS A 160 -7.09 -22.22 18.93
CA HIS A 160 -7.27 -21.77 17.55
C HIS A 160 -8.71 -21.86 17.05
N PHE A 161 -9.08 -20.97 16.14
CA PHE A 161 -10.36 -20.93 15.44
C PHE A 161 -10.12 -20.79 13.93
N VAL A 162 -10.86 -21.54 13.12
CA VAL A 162 -10.65 -21.61 11.65
C VAL A 162 -11.82 -20.92 10.95
N VAL A 163 -11.49 -20.10 9.95
CA VAL A 163 -12.40 -19.32 9.11
C VAL A 163 -11.95 -19.38 7.65
N ASN A 164 -12.63 -18.70 6.74
CA ASN A 164 -12.39 -18.90 5.30
C ASN A 164 -11.32 -17.96 4.74
N THR A 165 -11.12 -16.78 5.34
CA THR A 165 -10.25 -15.73 4.78
C THR A 165 -9.42 -15.04 5.85
N GLY A 166 -8.36 -14.35 5.43
CA GLY A 166 -7.55 -13.53 6.35
C GLY A 166 -8.31 -12.37 6.98
N ALA A 167 -9.22 -11.73 6.22
CA ALA A 167 -10.05 -10.66 6.76
C ALA A 167 -11.02 -11.19 7.84
N GLU A 168 -11.61 -12.39 7.64
CA GLU A 168 -12.40 -13.05 8.69
C GLU A 168 -11.54 -13.38 9.92
N ALA A 169 -10.29 -13.82 9.75
CA ALA A 169 -9.42 -14.12 10.89
C ALA A 169 -9.15 -12.85 11.73
N VAL A 170 -8.88 -11.73 11.06
CA VAL A 170 -8.73 -10.40 11.70
C VAL A 170 -10.02 -9.94 12.36
N GLU A 171 -11.19 -10.09 11.74
CA GLU A 171 -12.48 -9.74 12.35
C GLU A 171 -12.73 -10.52 13.64
N ASN A 172 -12.43 -11.82 13.65
CA ASN A 172 -12.60 -12.64 14.84
C ASN A 172 -11.54 -12.33 15.91
N ALA A 173 -10.33 -11.90 15.53
CA ALA A 173 -9.34 -11.34 16.48
C ALA A 173 -9.87 -10.05 17.13
N ILE A 174 -10.41 -9.13 16.33
CA ILE A 174 -10.99 -7.88 16.82
C ILE A 174 -12.16 -8.18 17.75
N LYS A 175 -13.05 -9.10 17.36
CA LYS A 175 -14.20 -9.48 18.18
C LYS A 175 -13.80 -10.07 19.53
N SER A 176 -12.78 -10.92 19.60
CA SER A 176 -12.35 -11.54 20.86
C SER A 176 -11.83 -10.50 21.86
N VAL A 177 -11.06 -9.52 21.40
CA VAL A 177 -10.53 -8.46 22.27
C VAL A 177 -11.58 -7.41 22.66
N LEU A 178 -12.53 -7.09 21.77
CA LEU A 178 -13.66 -6.21 22.11
C LEU A 178 -14.59 -6.87 23.14
N LEU A 179 -14.93 -8.15 22.96
CA LEU A 179 -15.74 -8.88 23.94
C LEU A 179 -15.04 -8.98 25.29
N ASN A 180 -13.71 -9.16 25.30
CA ASN A 180 -12.94 -9.09 26.53
C ASN A 180 -13.14 -7.76 27.25
N ARG A 181 -13.18 -6.62 26.54
CA ARG A 181 -13.45 -5.31 27.14
C ARG A 181 -14.87 -5.11 27.61
N VAL A 182 -15.86 -5.58 26.86
CA VAL A 182 -17.26 -5.55 27.32
C VAL A 182 -17.41 -6.25 28.67
N MET A 183 -16.67 -7.34 28.90
CA MET A 183 -16.76 -8.13 30.14
C MET A 183 -15.87 -7.63 31.28
N THR A 184 -14.79 -6.89 30.97
CA THR A 184 -13.77 -6.48 31.97
C THR A 184 -13.79 -4.97 32.28
N SER A 185 -14.45 -4.16 31.46
CA SER A 185 -14.61 -2.72 31.70
C SER A 185 -15.85 -2.45 32.56
N GLU A 186 -15.81 -1.38 33.36
CA GLU A 186 -16.94 -0.97 34.20
C GLU A 186 -18.11 -0.43 33.37
N ASP A 187 -17.82 0.14 32.21
CA ASP A 187 -18.80 0.81 31.34
C ASP A 187 -19.51 -0.17 30.38
N GLY A 188 -19.06 -1.44 30.32
CA GLY A 188 -19.58 -2.45 29.38
C GLY A 188 -19.27 -2.16 27.90
N ASP A 189 -18.35 -1.23 27.62
CA ASP A 189 -17.96 -0.82 26.27
C ASP A 189 -16.86 -1.75 25.71
N GLY A 190 -16.92 -2.04 24.42
CA GLY A 190 -15.88 -2.77 23.70
C GLY A 190 -14.61 -1.95 23.48
N GLY A 191 -14.69 -0.61 23.54
CA GLY A 191 -13.55 0.29 23.38
C GLY A 191 -13.10 0.46 21.92
N PHE A 192 -11.81 0.70 21.71
CA PHE A 192 -11.23 0.89 20.38
C PHE A 192 -9.92 0.13 20.17
N ILE A 193 -9.62 -0.18 18.91
CA ILE A 193 -8.36 -0.82 18.51
C ILE A 193 -7.36 0.25 18.11
N VAL A 194 -6.10 0.10 18.55
CA VAL A 194 -4.98 0.92 18.05
C VAL A 194 -4.28 0.14 16.95
N SER A 195 -4.15 0.75 15.77
CA SER A 195 -3.40 0.18 14.64
C SER A 195 -2.37 1.19 14.13
N PHE A 196 -1.69 0.88 13.04
CA PHE A 196 -0.53 1.66 12.58
C PHE A 196 -0.72 2.29 11.21
N GLU A 197 -0.06 3.42 10.98
CA GLU A 197 0.02 4.07 9.68
C GLU A 197 0.58 3.13 8.61
N GLY A 198 -0.13 3.07 7.48
CA GLY A 198 0.07 2.20 6.32
C GLY A 198 -0.06 0.69 6.59
N ALA A 199 -0.72 0.30 7.67
CA ALA A 199 -1.13 -1.09 7.89
C ALA A 199 -2.22 -1.54 6.90
N PHE A 200 -2.26 -2.84 6.64
CA PHE A 200 -3.31 -3.50 5.85
C PHE A 200 -3.74 -4.82 6.49
N HIS A 201 -4.98 -4.85 6.99
CA HIS A 201 -5.52 -6.00 7.72
C HIS A 201 -6.75 -6.62 7.05
N GLY A 202 -7.24 -6.02 5.96
CA GLY A 202 -8.36 -6.55 5.20
C GLY A 202 -9.29 -5.47 4.66
N ARG A 203 -10.44 -5.91 4.17
CA ARG A 203 -11.47 -5.05 3.55
C ARG A 203 -12.90 -5.36 4.02
N THR A 204 -13.05 -6.15 5.09
CA THR A 204 -14.32 -6.30 5.82
C THR A 204 -14.44 -5.18 6.85
N LEU A 205 -15.62 -4.87 7.39
CA LEU A 205 -15.88 -3.62 8.11
C LEU A 205 -14.89 -3.32 9.27
N GLY A 206 -14.62 -4.29 10.14
CA GLY A 206 -13.68 -4.16 11.25
C GLY A 206 -12.22 -4.18 10.81
N SER A 207 -11.85 -5.11 9.90
CA SER A 207 -10.48 -5.16 9.35
C SER A 207 -10.12 -3.91 8.52
N LEU A 208 -11.14 -3.28 7.92
CA LEU A 208 -11.03 -2.03 7.17
C LEU A 208 -10.82 -0.84 8.11
N ALA A 209 -11.43 -0.84 9.30
CA ALA A 209 -11.25 0.21 10.30
C ALA A 209 -9.82 0.30 10.84
N VAL A 210 -9.12 -0.84 10.91
CA VAL A 210 -7.70 -0.90 11.28
C VAL A 210 -6.76 -0.84 10.06
N THR A 211 -7.27 -0.87 8.83
CA THR A 211 -6.49 -0.67 7.60
C THR A 211 -6.32 0.83 7.31
N HIS A 212 -5.07 1.30 7.25
CA HIS A 212 -4.81 2.75 7.13
C HIS A 212 -5.18 3.34 5.76
N ARG A 213 -5.13 2.54 4.69
CA ARG A 213 -5.23 3.02 3.30
C ARG A 213 -6.56 3.74 3.04
N LYS A 214 -6.52 5.08 2.97
CA LYS A 214 -7.71 5.95 2.81
C LYS A 214 -8.63 5.52 1.65
N LYS A 215 -8.06 5.23 0.47
CA LYS A 215 -8.83 4.78 -0.71
C LYS A 215 -9.64 3.50 -0.46
N ALA A 216 -9.16 2.60 0.40
CA ALA A 216 -9.89 1.36 0.71
C ALA A 216 -11.11 1.63 1.62
N ARG A 217 -11.07 2.72 2.41
CA ARG A 217 -12.12 3.11 3.37
C ARG A 217 -13.22 3.99 2.76
N LEU A 218 -12.99 4.51 1.55
CA LEU A 218 -13.93 5.42 0.88
C LEU A 218 -15.30 4.74 0.68
N GLY A 219 -16.37 5.41 1.09
CA GLY A 219 -17.75 4.93 0.93
C GLY A 219 -18.26 4.00 2.04
N PHE A 220 -17.41 3.56 2.98
CA PHE A 220 -17.84 2.80 4.15
C PHE A 220 -17.95 3.70 5.39
N PRO A 221 -19.09 3.73 6.10
CA PRO A 221 -19.11 4.24 7.46
C PRO A 221 -18.30 3.26 8.33
N THR A 222 -17.08 3.63 8.70
CA THR A 222 -16.16 2.79 9.48
C THR A 222 -15.93 3.38 10.87
N PHE A 223 -15.35 2.59 11.78
CA PHE A 223 -15.07 3.02 13.14
C PHE A 223 -13.96 4.08 13.15
N ASP A 224 -14.12 5.12 13.98
CA ASP A 224 -13.07 6.12 14.22
C ASP A 224 -12.03 5.56 15.21
N TRP A 225 -11.28 4.55 14.78
CA TRP A 225 -10.21 3.94 15.56
C TRP A 225 -8.84 4.56 15.19
N PRO A 226 -7.96 4.80 16.17
CA PRO A 226 -6.70 5.50 15.92
C PRO A 226 -5.70 4.65 15.12
N HIS A 227 -5.05 5.31 14.16
CA HIS A 227 -3.81 4.84 13.55
C HIS A 227 -2.64 5.68 14.08
N ILE A 228 -1.68 5.05 14.75
CA ILE A 228 -0.46 5.71 15.24
C ILE A 228 0.69 5.49 14.27
N LEU A 229 1.75 6.29 14.39
CA LEU A 229 2.93 6.21 13.53
C LEU A 229 3.53 4.79 13.55
N PHE A 230 3.73 4.17 12.38
CA PHE A 230 4.60 2.99 12.27
C PHE A 230 6.07 3.44 12.21
N PRO A 231 6.93 3.00 13.16
CA PRO A 231 8.31 3.42 13.20
C PRO A 231 9.16 2.58 12.25
N PHE A 232 8.99 2.82 10.94
CA PHE A 232 9.78 2.16 9.93
C PHE A 232 11.29 2.38 10.15
N GLU A 233 12.04 1.29 10.25
CA GLU A 233 13.48 1.29 10.47
C GLU A 233 14.23 1.74 9.21
N HIS A 234 14.97 2.83 9.34
CA HIS A 234 15.88 3.32 8.31
C HIS A 234 17.33 2.98 8.67
N LEU A 235 17.87 1.93 8.05
CA LEU A 235 19.25 1.47 8.30
C LEU A 235 20.29 2.56 8.05
N SER A 236 20.07 3.44 7.07
CA SER A 236 20.95 4.57 6.77
C SER A 236 20.72 5.80 7.65
N ALA A 237 19.69 5.82 8.50
CA ALA A 237 19.36 6.93 9.38
C ALA A 237 18.92 6.47 10.79
N PRO A 238 19.82 5.85 11.59
CA PRO A 238 19.45 5.30 12.90
C PRO A 238 18.84 6.31 13.88
N LYS A 239 19.31 7.56 13.88
CA LYS A 239 18.75 8.62 14.74
C LYS A 239 17.30 8.95 14.41
N GLU A 240 16.93 8.89 13.14
CA GLU A 240 15.55 9.11 12.71
C GLU A 240 14.66 7.93 13.13
N THR A 241 15.17 6.70 12.99
CA THR A 241 14.48 5.50 13.52
C THR A 241 14.13 5.66 15.00
N VAL A 242 15.10 6.01 15.85
CA VAL A 242 14.88 6.21 17.30
C VAL A 242 13.82 7.28 17.57
N ARG A 243 13.88 8.42 16.88
CA ARG A 243 12.87 9.49 17.03
C ARG A 243 11.46 9.03 16.66
N ARG A 244 11.33 8.24 15.60
CA ARG A 244 10.04 7.69 15.15
C ARG A 244 9.49 6.66 16.14
N GLU A 245 10.36 5.81 16.70
CA GLU A 245 10.00 4.85 17.75
C GLU A 245 9.51 5.57 19.00
N GLU A 246 10.24 6.58 19.48
CA GLU A 246 9.82 7.40 20.62
C GLU A 246 8.47 8.08 20.37
N ARG A 247 8.25 8.62 19.17
CA ARG A 247 6.97 9.25 18.81
C ARG A 247 5.83 8.24 18.76
N SER A 248 6.07 7.05 18.20
CA SER A 248 5.08 5.97 18.11
C SER A 248 4.68 5.45 19.49
N LEU A 249 5.66 5.14 20.35
CA LEU A 249 5.43 4.72 21.73
C LEU A 249 4.70 5.80 22.53
N LYS A 250 5.05 7.08 22.34
CA LYS A 250 4.37 8.20 22.99
C LYS A 250 2.90 8.30 22.58
N GLN A 251 2.60 8.15 21.29
CA GLN A 251 1.21 8.16 20.79
C GLN A 251 0.40 7.01 21.40
N LEU A 252 0.97 5.80 21.48
CA LEU A 252 0.32 4.68 22.16
C LEU A 252 0.11 4.97 23.65
N TRP A 253 1.17 5.40 24.36
CA TRP A 253 1.10 5.74 25.78
C TRP A 253 0.02 6.79 26.05
N ASP A 254 -0.08 7.82 25.21
CA ASP A 254 -1.13 8.85 25.33
C ASP A 254 -2.54 8.26 25.22
N LEU A 255 -2.75 7.27 24.35
CA LEU A 255 -4.03 6.57 24.23
C LEU A 255 -4.30 5.70 25.45
N LEU A 256 -3.28 5.01 25.99
CA LEU A 256 -3.40 4.16 27.17
C LEU A 256 -3.75 4.97 28.42
N VAL A 257 -3.07 6.10 28.67
CA VAL A 257 -3.33 6.92 29.87
C VAL A 257 -4.60 7.77 29.76
N SER A 258 -5.01 8.15 28.54
CA SER A 258 -6.19 8.99 28.36
C SER A 258 -7.47 8.24 28.04
N GLY A 259 -7.39 7.07 27.42
CA GLY A 259 -8.54 6.38 26.84
C GLY A 259 -9.32 7.26 25.86
N ARG A 260 -8.67 8.25 25.21
CA ARG A 260 -9.31 9.32 24.40
C ARG A 260 -10.34 10.19 25.14
N LEU A 261 -10.29 10.25 26.47
CA LEU A 261 -11.14 11.17 27.23
C LEU A 261 -10.53 12.59 27.26
N PRO A 262 -11.35 13.63 27.11
CA PRO A 262 -10.89 15.01 27.27
C PRO A 262 -10.41 15.24 28.71
N ARG A 263 -9.39 16.09 28.89
CA ARG A 263 -8.80 16.49 30.19
C ARG A 263 -8.03 15.41 30.96
N ALA A 264 -7.75 14.27 30.35
CA ALA A 264 -6.81 13.30 30.92
C ALA A 264 -5.40 13.92 31.01
N ASP A 265 -4.79 13.87 32.21
CA ASP A 265 -3.41 14.32 32.41
C ASP A 265 -2.42 13.45 31.63
N LYS A 266 -1.46 14.11 30.97
CA LYS A 266 -0.45 13.52 30.09
C LYS A 266 0.91 14.14 30.41
N SER A 267 1.53 13.67 31.48
CA SER A 267 2.85 14.15 31.89
C SER A 267 3.96 13.53 31.01
N LYS A 268 4.75 14.41 30.38
CA LYS A 268 5.96 14.00 29.65
C LYS A 268 6.97 13.30 30.56
N ASP A 269 7.06 13.72 31.82
CA ASP A 269 7.98 13.13 32.80
C ASP A 269 7.53 11.74 33.22
N THR A 270 6.22 11.48 33.31
CA THR A 270 5.69 10.13 33.56
C THR A 270 5.98 9.20 32.39
N TYR A 271 5.70 9.63 31.14
CA TYR A 271 6.06 8.85 29.96
C TYR A 271 7.54 8.48 29.95
N LYS A 272 8.41 9.48 30.19
CA LYS A 272 9.85 9.27 30.19
C LYS A 272 10.27 8.24 31.26
N ARG A 273 9.79 8.38 32.49
CA ARG A 273 10.09 7.42 33.58
C ARG A 273 9.67 6.00 33.25
N GLU A 274 8.49 5.80 32.66
CA GLU A 274 8.00 4.47 32.30
C GLU A 274 8.84 3.83 31.18
N VAL A 275 9.19 4.61 30.15
CA VAL A 275 10.03 4.10 29.05
C VAL A 275 11.45 3.84 29.52
N ASP A 276 12.03 4.72 30.35
CA ASP A 276 13.35 4.51 30.94
C ASP A 276 13.38 3.22 31.79
N ALA A 277 12.34 2.95 32.59
CA ALA A 277 12.22 1.71 33.37
C ALA A 277 12.11 0.45 32.47
N ILE A 278 11.41 0.55 31.35
CA ILE A 278 11.35 -0.52 30.34
C ILE A 278 12.74 -0.73 29.71
N ASP A 279 13.46 0.34 29.39
CA ASP A 279 14.82 0.27 28.83
C ASP A 279 15.79 -0.39 29.82
N GLU A 280 15.75 0.01 31.09
CA GLU A 280 16.54 -0.62 32.16
C GLU A 280 16.23 -2.10 32.30
N PHE A 281 14.94 -2.48 32.27
CA PHE A 281 14.53 -3.89 32.30
C PHE A 281 15.04 -4.68 31.09
N LEU A 282 14.93 -4.12 29.88
CA LEU A 282 15.35 -4.79 28.65
C LEU A 282 16.88 -4.92 28.52
N ALA A 283 17.64 -4.08 29.21
CA ALA A 283 19.09 -4.12 29.26
C ALA A 283 19.64 -5.19 30.23
N ALA A 284 18.85 -5.61 31.22
CA ALA A 284 19.23 -6.64 32.18
C ALA A 284 18.83 -8.05 31.69
N PRO A 285 19.74 -9.04 31.75
CA PRO A 285 19.40 -10.43 31.40
C PRO A 285 18.52 -11.10 32.47
N ASP A 286 17.79 -12.14 32.05
CA ASP A 286 17.06 -13.09 32.91
C ASP A 286 16.11 -12.48 33.95
N GLN A 287 15.56 -11.30 33.65
CA GLN A 287 14.61 -10.63 34.53
C GLN A 287 13.21 -11.28 34.45
N ASP A 288 12.52 -11.33 35.58
CA ASP A 288 11.12 -11.79 35.64
C ASP A 288 10.17 -10.72 35.09
N VAL A 289 9.68 -10.95 33.88
CA VAL A 289 8.72 -10.09 33.17
C VAL A 289 7.43 -9.91 33.99
N THR A 290 6.96 -10.95 34.68
CA THR A 290 5.71 -10.90 35.45
C THR A 290 5.87 -9.98 36.66
N ALA A 291 6.96 -10.16 37.41
CA ALA A 291 7.28 -9.30 38.56
C ALA A 291 7.47 -7.84 38.14
N PHE A 292 8.20 -7.59 37.04
CA PHE A 292 8.37 -6.23 36.50
C PHE A 292 7.03 -5.59 36.11
N VAL A 293 6.19 -6.31 35.35
CA VAL A 293 4.87 -5.80 34.93
C VAL A 293 3.98 -5.50 36.15
N GLN A 294 4.00 -6.35 37.18
CA GLN A 294 3.25 -6.11 38.42
C GLN A 294 3.76 -4.87 39.17
N ALA A 295 5.07 -4.68 39.26
CA ALA A 295 5.68 -3.50 39.89
C ALA A 295 5.29 -2.21 39.16
N GLN A 296 5.35 -2.20 37.83
CA GLN A 296 4.94 -1.03 37.03
C GLN A 296 3.43 -0.77 37.13
N ARG A 297 2.60 -1.82 37.11
CA ARG A 297 1.13 -1.71 37.30
C ARG A 297 0.75 -1.07 38.63
N ALA A 298 1.50 -1.35 39.70
CA ALA A 298 1.23 -0.79 41.04
C ALA A 298 1.40 0.74 41.09
N HIS A 299 2.10 1.36 40.13
CA HIS A 299 2.23 2.81 40.03
C HIS A 299 1.08 3.47 39.24
N LEU A 300 0.21 2.70 38.57
CA LEU A 300 -0.91 3.24 37.82
C LEU A 300 -2.06 3.61 38.77
N SER A 301 -2.62 4.81 38.62
CA SER A 301 -3.80 5.19 39.39
C SER A 301 -5.03 4.40 38.89
N PRO A 302 -6.06 4.18 39.74
CA PRO A 302 -7.29 3.52 39.33
C PRO A 302 -7.95 4.16 38.10
N ASP A 303 -7.87 5.50 37.98
CA ASP A 303 -8.38 6.21 36.80
C ASP A 303 -7.59 5.90 35.53
N VAL A 304 -6.27 5.74 35.61
CA VAL A 304 -5.46 5.33 34.45
C VAL A 304 -5.80 3.90 34.04
N VAL A 305 -5.96 2.98 34.99
CA VAL A 305 -6.36 1.59 34.72
C VAL A 305 -7.75 1.54 34.06
N ARG A 306 -8.72 2.31 34.55
CA ARG A 306 -10.05 2.40 33.93
C ARG A 306 -9.96 2.94 32.49
N ARG A 307 -9.16 3.99 32.27
CA ARG A 307 -8.97 4.60 30.94
C ARG A 307 -8.26 3.67 29.96
N SER A 308 -7.25 2.93 30.39
CA SER A 308 -6.51 2.01 29.52
C SER A 308 -7.39 0.86 29.03
N ARG A 309 -8.39 0.43 29.80
CA ARG A 309 -9.38 -0.57 29.37
C ARG A 309 -10.27 -0.12 28.20
N ARG A 310 -10.32 1.18 27.88
CA ARG A 310 -10.96 1.66 26.64
C ARG A 310 -10.13 1.29 25.39
N VAL A 311 -8.86 0.94 25.56
CA VAL A 311 -8.04 0.35 24.50
C VAL A 311 -8.24 -1.17 24.53
N ALA A 312 -8.91 -1.67 23.49
CA ALA A 312 -9.25 -3.08 23.39
C ALA A 312 -8.05 -3.94 23.00
N ALA A 313 -7.24 -3.46 22.07
CA ALA A 313 -5.98 -4.09 21.69
C ALA A 313 -5.08 -3.12 20.90
N VAL A 314 -3.81 -3.49 20.80
CA VAL A 314 -2.92 -2.99 19.75
C VAL A 314 -2.78 -4.07 18.68
N LEU A 315 -3.08 -3.73 17.43
CA LEU A 315 -3.03 -4.64 16.29
C LEU A 315 -1.96 -4.19 15.29
N VAL A 316 -1.03 -5.08 14.98
CA VAL A 316 0.17 -4.76 14.19
C VAL A 316 0.60 -5.92 13.29
N GLU A 317 1.01 -5.63 12.05
CA GLU A 317 1.76 -6.60 11.23
C GLU A 317 3.21 -6.67 11.76
N PRO A 318 3.83 -7.86 11.94
CA PRO A 318 5.24 -7.95 12.29
C PRO A 318 6.13 -7.19 11.29
N ILE A 319 5.81 -7.34 10.01
CA ILE A 319 6.39 -6.62 8.88
C ILE A 319 5.22 -6.17 8.01
N GLN A 320 5.04 -4.86 7.83
CA GLN A 320 3.92 -4.37 7.03
C GLN A 320 4.13 -4.72 5.56
N GLY A 321 3.31 -5.62 5.02
CA GLY A 321 3.46 -6.14 3.66
C GLY A 321 3.03 -5.11 2.61
N GLU A 322 1.73 -4.84 2.54
CA GLU A 322 1.15 -3.88 1.60
C GLU A 322 1.64 -2.45 1.81
N GLY A 323 2.02 -2.11 3.05
CA GLY A 323 2.56 -0.80 3.41
C GLY A 323 3.96 -0.51 2.86
N GLY A 324 4.62 -1.49 2.25
CA GLY A 324 5.96 -1.33 1.68
C GLY A 324 7.03 -2.24 2.27
N VAL A 325 6.69 -3.45 2.73
CA VAL A 325 7.64 -4.37 3.41
C VAL A 325 8.45 -3.64 4.48
N ARG A 326 7.74 -3.02 5.43
CA ARG A 326 8.32 -2.12 6.44
C ARG A 326 8.51 -2.83 7.77
N PHE A 327 9.72 -2.73 8.31
CA PHE A 327 10.13 -3.28 9.61
C PHE A 327 10.09 -2.19 10.67
N ALA A 328 9.72 -2.55 11.90
CA ALA A 328 10.16 -1.81 13.08
C ALA A 328 11.34 -2.54 13.70
N SER A 329 12.11 -1.87 14.56
CA SER A 329 13.21 -2.54 15.26
C SER A 329 12.69 -3.54 16.30
N ALA A 330 13.53 -4.52 16.65
CA ALA A 330 13.28 -5.41 17.78
C ALA A 330 13.14 -4.64 19.11
N SER A 331 13.90 -3.56 19.30
CA SER A 331 13.81 -2.71 20.49
C SER A 331 12.39 -2.14 20.62
N PHE A 332 11.85 -1.54 19.56
CA PHE A 332 10.50 -1.02 19.54
C PHE A 332 9.45 -2.10 19.85
N MET A 333 9.52 -3.26 19.19
CA MET A 333 8.55 -4.34 19.39
C MET A 333 8.59 -4.92 20.82
N ARG A 334 9.78 -5.02 21.43
CA ARG A 334 9.94 -5.43 22.84
C ARG A 334 9.34 -4.39 23.80
N LYS A 335 9.59 -3.10 23.57
CA LYS A 335 8.97 -2.00 24.35
C LYS A 335 7.45 -1.96 24.18
N LEU A 336 6.96 -2.13 22.96
CA LEU A 336 5.53 -2.22 22.65
C LEU A 336 4.88 -3.36 23.45
N ARG A 337 5.50 -4.55 23.49
CA ARG A 337 4.97 -5.67 24.28
C ARG A 337 4.94 -5.38 25.77
N LEU A 338 6.01 -4.82 26.33
CA LEU A 338 6.03 -4.49 27.77
C LEU A 338 5.00 -3.41 28.11
N LEU A 339 4.88 -2.39 27.27
CA LEU A 339 3.90 -1.32 27.48
C LEU A 339 2.46 -1.86 27.43
N THR A 340 2.13 -2.71 26.45
CA THR A 340 0.80 -3.33 26.38
C THR A 340 0.53 -4.25 27.59
N ARG A 341 1.53 -5.00 28.05
CA ARG A 341 1.41 -5.78 29.30
C ARG A 341 1.25 -4.91 30.54
N ILE A 342 1.99 -3.82 30.72
CA ILE A 342 1.83 -2.92 31.87
C ILE A 342 0.39 -2.40 31.94
N TYR A 343 -0.19 -1.98 30.82
CA TYR A 343 -1.53 -1.41 30.79
C TYR A 343 -2.67 -2.41 30.64
N ASP A 344 -2.36 -3.71 30.65
CA ASP A 344 -3.32 -4.81 30.50
C ASP A 344 -4.09 -4.79 29.17
N VAL A 345 -3.39 -4.45 28.09
CA VAL A 345 -3.91 -4.36 26.73
C VAL A 345 -3.40 -5.54 25.89
N PRO A 346 -4.29 -6.33 25.26
CA PRO A 346 -3.90 -7.36 24.32
C PRO A 346 -3.04 -6.83 23.15
N LEU A 347 -2.00 -7.57 22.79
CA LEU A 347 -1.22 -7.39 21.57
C LEU A 347 -1.62 -8.45 20.54
N VAL A 348 -2.09 -8.00 19.39
CA VAL A 348 -2.51 -8.81 18.25
C VAL A 348 -1.48 -8.67 17.13
N PHE A 349 -0.86 -9.78 16.72
CA PHE A 349 -0.06 -9.81 15.50
C PHE A 349 -0.89 -10.28 14.32
N ASP A 350 -0.92 -9.47 13.26
CA ASP A 350 -1.43 -9.89 11.97
C ASP A 350 -0.32 -10.55 11.14
N GLU A 351 -0.30 -11.87 11.18
CA GLU A 351 0.63 -12.71 10.43
C GLU A 351 -0.01 -13.33 9.17
N VAL A 352 -1.11 -12.75 8.66
CA VAL A 352 -1.78 -13.20 7.44
C VAL A 352 -0.83 -13.23 6.25
N GLN A 353 0.11 -12.28 6.14
CA GLN A 353 1.14 -12.30 5.09
C GLN A 353 2.44 -12.97 5.54
N THR A 354 2.93 -12.63 6.72
CA THR A 354 4.28 -12.95 7.20
C THR A 354 4.42 -14.35 7.77
N GLY A 355 3.32 -14.92 8.27
CA GLY A 355 3.33 -16.15 9.04
C GLY A 355 3.66 -17.39 8.22
N TRP A 356 4.08 -18.41 8.96
CA TRP A 356 4.44 -19.74 8.48
C TRP A 356 5.63 -19.75 7.52
N GLY A 357 6.81 -19.39 8.04
CA GLY A 357 8.09 -19.68 7.38
C GLY A 357 8.67 -18.54 6.53
N MET A 358 7.87 -17.57 6.07
CA MET A 358 8.25 -16.66 4.98
C MET A 358 9.52 -15.84 5.27
N THR A 359 9.76 -15.56 6.55
CA THR A 359 10.89 -14.78 7.05
C THR A 359 12.11 -15.63 7.45
N GLY A 360 12.05 -16.96 7.27
CA GLY A 360 13.00 -17.90 7.83
C GLY A 360 12.75 -18.24 9.31
N ARG A 361 11.64 -17.75 9.87
CA ARG A 361 11.07 -18.14 11.18
C ARG A 361 9.70 -18.75 10.97
N LEU A 362 9.24 -19.60 11.90
CA LEU A 362 7.89 -20.15 11.79
C LEU A 362 6.86 -19.01 11.84
N TRP A 363 7.02 -18.10 12.79
CA TRP A 363 6.24 -16.87 12.91
C TRP A 363 7.14 -15.65 12.87
N ALA A 364 6.77 -14.60 12.12
CA ALA A 364 7.65 -13.46 11.93
C ALA A 364 7.85 -12.62 13.19
N HIS A 365 6.89 -12.60 14.13
CA HIS A 365 7.09 -11.89 15.40
C HIS A 365 8.24 -12.47 16.24
N GLU A 366 8.66 -13.71 16.00
CA GLU A 366 9.83 -14.34 16.64
C GLU A 366 11.14 -13.60 16.34
N LEU A 367 11.20 -12.85 15.23
CA LEU A 367 12.37 -12.03 14.86
C LEU A 367 12.70 -10.97 15.93
N PHE A 368 11.71 -10.56 16.73
CA PHE A 368 11.87 -9.45 17.66
C PHE A 368 12.26 -9.87 19.07
N GLY A 369 12.27 -11.17 19.38
CA GLY A 369 12.64 -11.66 20.72
C GLY A 369 11.79 -11.01 21.83
N LEU A 370 10.47 -11.06 21.68
CA LEU A 370 9.55 -10.44 22.65
C LEU A 370 9.78 -11.00 24.06
N PRO A 371 9.74 -10.16 25.11
CA PRO A 371 9.97 -10.62 26.48
C PRO A 371 8.88 -11.58 26.97
N CYS A 372 7.68 -11.49 26.41
CA CYS A 372 6.62 -12.48 26.59
C CYS A 372 5.80 -12.59 25.29
N PRO A 373 5.11 -13.73 25.06
CA PRO A 373 4.41 -13.96 23.80
C PRO A 373 3.22 -12.99 23.60
N PRO A 374 2.72 -12.81 22.37
CA PRO A 374 1.50 -12.03 22.09
C PRO A 374 0.23 -12.74 22.60
N ASP A 375 -0.90 -12.03 22.55
CA ASP A 375 -2.18 -12.57 23.05
C ASP A 375 -3.03 -13.16 21.93
N VAL A 376 -2.85 -12.68 20.69
CA VAL A 376 -3.53 -13.16 19.49
C VAL A 376 -2.59 -13.12 18.29
N VAL A 377 -2.68 -14.13 17.43
CA VAL A 377 -1.99 -14.17 16.13
C VAL A 377 -2.97 -14.61 15.03
N THR A 378 -3.09 -13.83 13.96
CA THR A 378 -3.90 -14.22 12.78
C THR A 378 -3.01 -14.74 11.66
N TRP A 379 -3.48 -15.77 10.96
CA TRP A 379 -2.76 -16.38 9.85
C TRP A 379 -3.72 -16.73 8.71
N ALA A 380 -3.31 -16.55 7.46
CA ALA A 380 -4.07 -16.98 6.30
C ALA A 380 -3.12 -17.15 5.11
N LYS A 381 -3.56 -16.81 3.89
CA LYS A 381 -2.76 -16.90 2.66
C LYS A 381 -2.16 -18.29 2.47
N LYS A 382 -0.93 -18.53 2.94
CA LYS A 382 -0.23 -19.82 2.90
C LYS A 382 -1.00 -20.92 3.63
N ALA A 383 -1.75 -20.55 4.67
CA ALA A 383 -2.66 -21.45 5.39
C ALA A 383 -3.82 -22.00 4.54
N GLN A 384 -4.08 -21.41 3.36
CA GLN A 384 -5.23 -21.65 2.47
C GLN A 384 -6.59 -21.22 3.07
N ASN A 385 -6.76 -21.36 4.38
CA ASN A 385 -7.90 -20.87 5.17
C ASN A 385 -7.46 -19.70 6.08
N GLY A 386 -8.41 -19.00 6.71
CA GLY A 386 -8.10 -18.10 7.81
C GLY A 386 -7.97 -18.87 9.12
N VAL A 387 -6.99 -18.53 9.95
CA VAL A 387 -6.76 -19.12 11.26
C VAL A 387 -6.49 -18.01 12.27
N LEU A 388 -7.15 -18.10 13.41
CA LEU A 388 -6.97 -17.23 14.55
C LEU A 388 -6.39 -18.06 15.68
N PHE A 389 -5.20 -17.73 16.19
CA PHE A 389 -4.64 -18.28 17.42
C PHE A 389 -4.84 -17.29 18.57
N VAL A 390 -5.29 -17.76 19.73
CA VAL A 390 -5.58 -16.93 20.91
C VAL A 390 -5.00 -17.54 22.18
N SER A 391 -4.67 -16.68 23.15
CA SER A 391 -4.31 -17.08 24.51
C SER A 391 -5.48 -17.79 25.22
N GLU A 392 -5.17 -18.55 26.27
CA GLU A 392 -6.19 -19.21 27.10
C GLU A 392 -7.18 -18.21 27.70
N GLU A 393 -6.69 -17.03 28.12
CA GLU A 393 -7.50 -15.97 28.72
C GLU A 393 -8.56 -15.42 27.74
N LEU A 394 -8.20 -15.24 26.46
CA LEU A 394 -9.12 -14.74 25.44
C LEU A 394 -10.00 -15.84 24.82
N ALA A 395 -9.65 -17.12 25.04
CA ALA A 395 -10.38 -18.25 24.47
C ALA A 395 -11.73 -18.51 25.14
N THR A 396 -11.97 -18.00 26.36
CA THR A 396 -13.20 -18.26 27.13
C THR A 396 -14.47 -17.95 26.33
N PHE A 397 -14.46 -16.88 25.52
CA PHE A 397 -15.64 -16.46 24.73
C PHE A 397 -15.97 -17.38 23.54
N PHE A 398 -15.04 -18.23 23.12
CA PHE A 398 -15.25 -19.19 22.03
C PHE A 398 -16.03 -20.43 22.50
N GLN A 399 -16.08 -20.67 23.81
CA GLN A 399 -16.79 -21.79 24.42
C GLN A 399 -18.24 -21.42 24.82
N GLU A 400 -18.58 -20.13 24.83
CA GLU A 400 -19.93 -19.64 25.08
C GLU A 400 -20.80 -19.73 23.81
N GLU A 401 -22.03 -20.25 23.92
CA GLU A 401 -22.86 -20.61 22.77
C GLU A 401 -22.92 -19.53 21.67
N LYS A 402 -22.38 -19.89 20.49
CA LYS A 402 -22.52 -19.22 19.18
C LYS A 402 -22.03 -17.77 19.09
N LYS A 403 -21.18 -17.30 19.99
CA LYS A 403 -20.53 -15.98 19.83
C LYS A 403 -19.57 -15.94 18.64
N PHE A 404 -18.92 -17.04 18.28
CA PHE A 404 -18.05 -17.16 17.12
C PHE A 404 -18.56 -18.28 16.21
N ASN A 405 -18.78 -17.98 14.93
CA ASN A 405 -19.24 -18.99 13.97
C ASN A 405 -19.02 -18.51 12.52
N THR A 406 -18.76 -19.46 11.62
CA THR A 406 -18.90 -19.30 10.16
C THR A 406 -19.48 -20.58 9.60
N THR A 407 -20.31 -20.56 8.56
CA THR A 407 -20.96 -21.77 8.04
C THR A 407 -19.97 -22.90 7.70
N TRP A 408 -18.79 -22.58 7.18
CA TRP A 408 -17.86 -23.58 6.67
C TRP A 408 -16.69 -23.90 7.60
N GLU A 409 -16.27 -22.99 8.48
CA GLU A 409 -15.03 -23.11 9.28
C GLU A 409 -13.82 -23.59 8.45
N GLY A 410 -13.65 -22.97 7.28
CA GLY A 410 -12.64 -23.32 6.30
C GLY A 410 -13.08 -24.36 5.26
N ASP A 411 -12.47 -24.31 4.08
CA ASP A 411 -12.78 -25.19 2.97
C ASP A 411 -11.89 -26.45 2.96
N SER A 412 -12.48 -27.61 2.63
CA SER A 412 -11.79 -28.90 2.62
C SER A 412 -10.59 -28.95 1.69
N VAL A 413 -10.64 -28.29 0.53
CA VAL A 413 -9.55 -28.30 -0.45
C VAL A 413 -8.33 -27.57 0.13
N GLY A 414 -8.54 -26.42 0.77
CA GLY A 414 -7.54 -25.70 1.51
C GLY A 414 -6.94 -26.52 2.65
N MET A 415 -7.76 -27.28 3.39
CA MET A 415 -7.25 -28.15 4.47
C MET A 415 -6.31 -29.24 3.93
N VAL A 416 -6.69 -29.92 2.84
CA VAL A 416 -5.87 -30.96 2.21
C VAL A 416 -4.56 -30.36 1.69
N ARG A 417 -4.63 -29.22 0.98
CA ARG A 417 -3.44 -28.53 0.47
C ARG A 417 -2.48 -28.16 1.58
N LEU A 418 -2.98 -27.54 2.65
CA LEU A 418 -2.15 -27.16 3.79
C LEU A 418 -1.50 -28.39 4.43
N LEU A 419 -2.26 -29.44 4.73
CA LEU A 419 -1.74 -30.66 5.34
C LEU A 419 -0.66 -31.34 4.46
N ALA A 420 -0.79 -31.28 3.14
CA ALA A 420 0.17 -31.85 2.21
C ALA A 420 1.52 -31.11 2.20
N VAL A 421 1.51 -29.80 2.46
CA VAL A 421 2.72 -28.97 2.45
C VAL A 421 3.28 -28.70 3.83
N LEU A 422 2.55 -29.03 4.89
CA LEU A 422 2.90 -28.65 6.26
C LEU A 422 4.28 -29.18 6.67
N ASP A 423 4.53 -30.46 6.37
CA ASP A 423 5.77 -31.15 6.71
C ASP A 423 6.90 -30.88 5.69
N LYS A 424 6.64 -30.12 4.61
CA LYS A 424 7.65 -29.69 3.61
C LYS A 424 8.42 -28.44 4.04
N LEU A 425 7.97 -27.74 5.09
CA LEU A 425 8.59 -26.49 5.52
C LEU A 425 10.02 -26.73 6.01
N ASP A 426 11.00 -26.26 5.24
CA ASP A 426 12.41 -26.19 5.62
C ASP A 426 12.80 -24.71 5.76
N LEU A 427 12.95 -24.24 7.00
CA LEU A 427 13.30 -22.85 7.29
C LEU A 427 14.71 -22.49 6.81
N ASP A 428 15.65 -23.43 6.81
CA ASP A 428 17.00 -23.19 6.30
C ASP A 428 16.97 -23.04 4.77
N CYS A 429 16.12 -23.81 4.09
CA CYS A 429 15.87 -23.60 2.66
C CYS A 429 15.31 -22.20 2.39
N VAL A 430 14.30 -21.76 3.15
CA VAL A 430 13.74 -20.40 3.00
C VAL A 430 14.82 -19.33 3.18
N GLN A 431 15.69 -19.49 4.17
CA GLN A 431 16.81 -18.56 4.41
C GLN A 431 17.79 -18.56 3.23
N ARG A 432 18.25 -19.73 2.77
CA ARG A 432 19.17 -19.84 1.61
C ARG A 432 18.58 -19.24 0.33
N THR A 433 17.31 -19.53 0.04
CA THR A 433 16.58 -18.99 -1.11
C THR A 433 16.49 -17.47 -1.02
N GLY A 434 16.10 -16.95 0.14
CA GLY A 434 16.05 -15.53 0.45
C GLY A 434 17.38 -14.82 0.28
N GLU A 435 18.45 -15.36 0.87
CA GLU A 435 19.79 -14.80 0.78
C GLU A 435 20.31 -14.73 -0.65
N ARG A 436 20.00 -15.72 -1.49
CA ARG A 436 20.37 -15.69 -2.92
C ARG A 436 19.70 -14.50 -3.61
N ALA A 437 18.37 -14.41 -3.50
CA ALA A 437 17.61 -13.31 -4.10
C ALA A 437 18.10 -11.95 -3.57
N ARG A 438 18.33 -11.87 -2.26
CA ARG A 438 18.84 -10.68 -1.59
C ARG A 438 20.19 -10.22 -2.14
N ARG A 439 21.18 -11.12 -2.26
CA ARG A 439 22.50 -10.79 -2.83
C ARG A 439 22.38 -10.24 -4.25
N GLY A 440 21.48 -10.80 -5.04
CA GLY A 440 21.18 -10.32 -6.38
C GLY A 440 20.60 -8.91 -6.41
N LEU A 441 19.58 -8.65 -5.58
CA LEU A 441 18.98 -7.34 -5.44
C LEU A 441 19.98 -6.29 -4.91
N ASP A 442 20.83 -6.65 -3.95
CA ASP A 442 21.90 -5.77 -3.45
C ASP A 442 22.94 -5.46 -4.54
N ALA A 443 23.23 -6.41 -5.44
CA ALA A 443 24.07 -6.14 -6.60
C ALA A 443 23.39 -5.15 -7.56
N ILE A 444 22.11 -5.35 -7.88
CA ILE A 444 21.33 -4.42 -8.71
C ILE A 444 21.30 -3.02 -8.09
N ALA A 445 21.03 -2.91 -6.78
CA ALA A 445 20.99 -1.62 -6.09
C ALA A 445 22.36 -0.89 -6.08
N ARG A 446 23.47 -1.64 -6.10
CA ARG A 446 24.81 -1.05 -6.24
C ARG A 446 25.05 -0.52 -7.65
N ASP A 447 24.62 -1.29 -8.66
CA ASP A 447 24.84 -0.97 -10.08
C ASP A 447 23.91 0.17 -10.55
N TYR A 448 22.69 0.26 -10.00
CA TYR A 448 21.63 1.22 -10.38
C TYR A 448 21.14 2.07 -9.19
N ARG A 449 22.07 2.62 -8.42
CA ARG A 449 21.80 3.36 -7.16
C ARG A 449 20.87 4.57 -7.30
N GLU A 450 20.74 5.09 -8.51
CA GLU A 450 19.85 6.20 -8.89
C GLU A 450 18.41 5.77 -9.14
N ILE A 451 18.15 4.47 -9.32
CA ILE A 451 16.80 3.89 -9.54
C ILE A 451 16.39 3.01 -8.38
N VAL A 452 17.25 2.07 -7.96
CA VAL A 452 16.96 1.06 -6.95
C VAL A 452 17.67 1.42 -5.65
N LYS A 453 16.90 1.56 -4.57
CA LYS A 453 17.40 1.87 -3.22
C LYS A 453 16.75 0.97 -2.18
N ASN A 454 17.30 0.99 -0.97
CA ASN A 454 16.66 0.42 0.22
C ASN A 454 16.16 -1.02 0.03
N VAL A 455 17.02 -1.88 -0.54
CA VAL A 455 16.75 -3.31 -0.54
C VAL A 455 16.60 -3.73 0.91
N ARG A 456 15.50 -4.42 1.26
CA ARG A 456 15.14 -4.84 2.62
C ARG A 456 14.37 -6.16 2.59
N GLY A 457 14.12 -6.72 3.76
CA GLY A 457 13.46 -8.02 3.89
C GLY A 457 14.32 -9.09 4.53
N VAL A 458 13.66 -10.18 4.95
CA VAL A 458 14.28 -11.38 5.55
C VAL A 458 13.58 -12.62 5.00
N GLY A 459 14.30 -13.75 4.96
CA GLY A 459 13.83 -14.94 4.25
C GLY A 459 13.48 -14.58 2.80
N VAL A 460 12.35 -15.08 2.31
CA VAL A 460 11.87 -14.77 0.96
C VAL A 460 10.97 -13.52 0.90
N MET A 461 10.71 -12.84 2.02
CA MET A 461 9.93 -11.61 2.05
C MET A 461 10.81 -10.39 1.77
N LEU A 462 11.16 -10.16 0.51
CA LEU A 462 12.07 -9.09 0.10
C LEU A 462 11.37 -7.96 -0.66
N ALA A 463 11.94 -6.77 -0.59
CA ALA A 463 11.56 -5.63 -1.41
C ALA A 463 12.73 -4.67 -1.64
N PHE A 464 12.55 -3.77 -2.59
CA PHE A 464 13.40 -2.61 -2.78
C PHE A 464 12.52 -1.39 -3.10
N ASP A 465 13.04 -0.19 -2.86
CA ASP A 465 12.38 1.04 -3.29
C ASP A 465 12.88 1.45 -4.66
N VAL A 466 11.96 1.89 -5.51
CA VAL A 466 12.28 2.68 -6.69
C VAL A 466 12.22 4.15 -6.30
N VAL A 467 13.18 4.96 -6.73
CA VAL A 467 13.32 6.35 -6.22
C VAL A 467 12.05 7.18 -6.45
N ARG A 468 11.31 6.92 -7.55
CA ARG A 468 10.04 7.56 -7.90
C ARG A 468 8.92 6.54 -8.09
N ALA A 469 7.70 6.94 -7.78
CA ALA A 469 6.51 6.09 -7.86
C ALA A 469 6.13 5.74 -9.31
N ASP A 470 6.17 6.71 -10.22
CA ASP A 470 5.94 6.51 -11.66
C ASP A 470 6.94 5.51 -12.27
N TRP A 471 8.20 5.57 -11.84
CA TRP A 471 9.23 4.61 -12.25
C TRP A 471 8.98 3.21 -11.72
N SER A 472 8.35 3.06 -10.55
CA SER A 472 7.97 1.74 -10.03
C SER A 472 6.97 1.06 -10.95
N ASP A 473 5.94 1.78 -11.40
CA ASP A 473 4.94 1.23 -12.33
C ASP A 473 5.56 0.95 -13.70
N ALA A 474 6.36 1.88 -14.23
CA ALA A 474 7.04 1.70 -15.51
C ALA A 474 8.09 0.56 -15.49
N LEU A 475 8.77 0.35 -14.36
CA LEU A 475 9.69 -0.78 -14.18
C LEU A 475 8.94 -2.11 -14.12
N ARG A 476 7.81 -2.15 -13.41
CA ARG A 476 6.96 -3.35 -13.33
C ARG A 476 6.35 -3.71 -14.68
N ASP A 477 5.93 -2.72 -15.46
CA ASP A 477 5.46 -2.92 -16.84
C ASP A 477 6.57 -3.51 -17.74
N ARG A 478 7.77 -2.91 -17.73
CA ARG A 478 8.94 -3.42 -18.48
C ARG A 478 9.34 -4.84 -18.04
N ALA A 479 9.32 -5.11 -16.74
CA ALA A 479 9.56 -6.45 -16.21
C ALA A 479 8.51 -7.44 -16.71
N PHE A 480 7.22 -7.06 -16.67
CA PHE A 480 6.11 -7.89 -17.12
C PHE A 480 6.20 -8.22 -18.61
N ARG A 481 6.49 -7.22 -19.46
CA ARG A 481 6.74 -7.38 -20.90
C ARG A 481 7.88 -8.32 -21.24
N ARG A 482 8.79 -8.56 -20.28
CA ARG A 482 9.90 -9.52 -20.37
C ARG A 482 9.62 -10.84 -19.66
N GLY A 483 8.39 -11.03 -19.17
CA GLY A 483 7.97 -12.25 -18.51
C GLY A 483 8.21 -12.30 -17.00
N LEU A 484 8.49 -11.19 -16.31
CA LEU A 484 8.67 -11.15 -14.85
C LEU A 484 7.52 -10.42 -14.17
N ILE A 485 6.83 -11.11 -13.26
CA ILE A 485 5.73 -10.54 -12.47
C ILE A 485 6.28 -10.02 -11.13
N LEU A 486 6.07 -8.73 -10.89
CA LEU A 486 6.44 -8.03 -9.65
C LEU A 486 5.23 -7.30 -9.07
N LEU A 487 5.11 -7.32 -7.74
CA LEU A 487 4.00 -6.70 -7.02
C LEU A 487 4.40 -5.36 -6.38
N PRO A 488 3.54 -4.35 -6.39
CA PRO A 488 3.81 -3.08 -5.72
C PRO A 488 3.57 -3.19 -4.21
N ALA A 489 4.19 -2.30 -3.44
CA ALA A 489 3.93 -2.11 -2.02
C ALA A 489 4.15 -0.63 -1.65
N GLY A 490 3.26 -0.07 -0.84
CA GLY A 490 3.27 1.37 -0.56
C GLY A 490 3.23 2.20 -1.85
N GLU A 491 3.96 3.31 -1.85
CA GLU A 491 4.02 4.22 -3.01
C GLU A 491 5.19 3.92 -3.96
N ARG A 492 6.27 3.33 -3.44
CA ARG A 492 7.56 3.22 -4.17
C ARG A 492 8.22 1.86 -4.08
N ALA A 493 7.71 0.96 -3.24
CA ALA A 493 8.36 -0.32 -3.02
C ALA A 493 7.87 -1.36 -4.03
N VAL A 494 8.79 -2.19 -4.50
CA VAL A 494 8.51 -3.35 -5.34
C VAL A 494 8.88 -4.60 -4.57
N ARG A 495 7.93 -5.53 -4.44
CA ARG A 495 8.13 -6.82 -3.78
C ARG A 495 8.86 -7.76 -4.69
N PHE A 496 9.73 -8.56 -4.10
CA PHE A 496 10.41 -9.66 -4.74
C PHE A 496 10.32 -10.87 -3.80
N TYR A 497 9.27 -11.67 -3.98
CA TYR A 497 8.90 -12.78 -3.13
C TYR A 497 9.08 -14.11 -3.87
N PRO A 498 10.29 -14.71 -3.85
CA PRO A 498 10.46 -16.09 -4.25
C PRO A 498 9.57 -17.02 -3.41
N ARG A 499 9.24 -18.18 -3.97
CA ARG A 499 8.68 -19.31 -3.22
C ARG A 499 9.79 -19.97 -2.40
N TYR A 500 9.45 -20.67 -1.33
CA TYR A 500 10.38 -21.20 -0.33
C TYR A 500 11.48 -22.08 -0.93
N ASP A 501 11.12 -22.88 -1.93
CA ASP A 501 11.97 -23.83 -2.63
C ASP A 501 12.25 -23.44 -4.09
N THR A 502 12.25 -22.12 -4.38
CA THR A 502 12.54 -21.62 -5.73
C THR A 502 13.96 -22.00 -6.13
N GLU A 503 14.11 -22.62 -7.31
CA GLU A 503 15.40 -23.05 -7.80
C GLU A 503 16.36 -21.86 -8.02
N PRO A 504 17.66 -22.01 -7.73
CA PRO A 504 18.65 -20.95 -7.91
C PRO A 504 18.67 -20.33 -9.32
N SER A 505 18.49 -21.16 -10.35
CA SER A 505 18.43 -20.73 -11.75
C SER A 505 17.25 -19.80 -12.04
N ALA A 506 16.09 -20.06 -11.45
CA ALA A 506 14.90 -19.22 -11.61
C ALA A 506 15.08 -17.86 -10.90
N ILE A 507 15.76 -17.83 -9.75
CA ILE A 507 16.10 -16.56 -9.08
C ILE A 507 17.06 -15.74 -9.95
N ASP A 508 18.08 -16.38 -10.52
CA ASP A 508 19.05 -15.70 -11.38
C ASP A 508 18.39 -15.13 -12.64
N GLU A 509 17.48 -15.89 -13.24
CA GLU A 509 16.69 -15.46 -14.39
C GLU A 509 15.82 -14.26 -14.05
N ALA A 510 15.09 -14.27 -12.93
CA ALA A 510 14.30 -13.12 -12.49
C ALA A 510 15.17 -11.88 -12.27
N LEU A 511 16.35 -12.03 -11.67
CA LEU A 511 17.29 -10.92 -11.47
C LEU A 511 17.84 -10.40 -12.80
N ALA A 512 18.10 -11.28 -13.77
CA ALA A 512 18.55 -10.89 -15.11
C ALA A 512 17.46 -10.13 -15.87
N ILE A 513 16.20 -10.59 -15.82
CA ILE A 513 15.06 -9.88 -16.41
C ILE A 513 14.86 -8.52 -15.74
N LEU A 514 14.97 -8.45 -14.41
CA LEU A 514 14.89 -7.18 -13.67
C LEU A 514 15.99 -6.20 -14.10
N ARG A 515 17.24 -6.66 -14.27
CA ARG A 515 18.33 -5.82 -14.80
C ARG A 515 18.01 -5.28 -16.19
N ALA A 516 17.58 -6.14 -17.11
CA ALA A 516 17.20 -5.71 -18.45
C ALA A 516 16.03 -4.69 -18.44
N ALA A 517 15.06 -4.87 -17.55
CA ALA A 517 13.95 -3.92 -17.39
C ALA A 517 14.43 -2.56 -16.82
N ILE A 518 15.45 -2.55 -15.96
CA ILE A 518 16.08 -1.31 -15.48
C ILE A 518 16.91 -0.66 -16.59
N ASP A 519 17.66 -1.43 -17.37
CA ASP A 519 18.43 -0.90 -18.50
C ASP A 519 17.53 -0.23 -19.54
N ASP A 520 16.36 -0.81 -19.84
CA ASP A 520 15.35 -0.18 -20.70
C ASP A 520 14.79 1.13 -20.11
N LEU A 521 14.70 1.21 -18.78
CA LEU A 521 14.25 2.41 -18.08
C LEU A 521 15.31 3.53 -18.15
N VAL A 522 16.61 3.19 -18.10
CA VAL A 522 17.75 4.14 -18.15
C VAL A 522 18.10 4.54 -19.59
N GLY A 523 18.06 3.61 -20.53
CA GLY A 523 18.62 3.72 -21.88
C GLY A 523 17.84 4.60 -22.87
N GLY A 524 16.84 5.35 -22.42
CA GLY A 524 16.18 6.39 -23.20
C GLY A 524 15.31 5.89 -24.37
N ARG A 525 15.03 4.60 -24.48
CA ARG A 525 13.93 4.11 -25.33
C ARG A 525 12.66 4.19 -24.51
N VAL A 526 11.87 5.23 -24.82
CA VAL A 526 10.41 5.36 -24.73
C VAL A 526 9.94 6.63 -24.04
N ALA A 527 9.21 7.41 -24.84
CA ALA A 527 8.23 8.37 -24.39
C ALA A 527 7.21 7.64 -23.52
N THR A 528 7.08 8.04 -22.26
CA THR A 528 5.99 7.56 -21.42
C THR A 528 4.68 8.04 -22.04
N GLU A 529 3.91 7.15 -22.66
CA GLU A 529 2.47 7.28 -22.47
C GLU A 529 2.23 7.12 -20.96
N PRO A 530 1.50 8.03 -20.31
CA PRO A 530 1.03 7.76 -18.97
C PRO A 530 0.33 6.42 -19.03
N ALA A 531 0.73 5.48 -18.16
CA ALA A 531 -0.05 4.28 -17.93
C ALA A 531 -1.50 4.76 -17.88
N SER A 532 -2.36 4.21 -18.75
CA SER A 532 -3.77 4.45 -18.59
C SER A 532 -4.04 3.98 -17.17
N ALA A 533 -4.21 4.95 -16.26
CA ALA A 533 -4.82 4.66 -14.98
C ALA A 533 -6.03 3.82 -15.40
N PRO A 534 -6.28 2.65 -14.76
CA PRO A 534 -7.54 1.96 -15.01
C PRO A 534 -8.55 3.08 -14.98
N LYS A 535 -9.30 3.32 -16.07
CA LYS A 535 -10.27 4.41 -16.12
C LYS A 535 -11.15 4.12 -14.93
N ILE A 536 -10.84 4.74 -13.80
CA ILE A 536 -11.61 4.59 -12.61
C ILE A 536 -12.79 5.40 -13.08
N ARG A 537 -13.83 4.70 -13.52
CA ARG A 537 -15.16 5.26 -13.57
C ARG A 537 -15.57 5.52 -12.13
N VAL A 538 -14.82 6.36 -11.41
CA VAL A 538 -15.47 7.41 -10.63
C VAL A 538 -16.16 8.17 -11.73
N GLY A 539 -17.49 8.13 -11.77
CA GLY A 539 -18.25 8.80 -12.82
C GLY A 539 -17.64 10.18 -13.01
N THR A 540 -17.08 10.42 -14.19
CA THR A 540 -16.56 11.72 -14.55
C THR A 540 -17.72 12.68 -14.39
N LEU A 541 -17.63 13.58 -13.41
CA LEU A 541 -18.71 14.47 -13.03
C LEU A 541 -18.67 15.66 -13.97
N ASN A 542 -19.72 15.83 -14.76
CA ASN A 542 -20.04 17.15 -15.29
C ASN A 542 -20.67 17.93 -14.13
N ILE A 543 -19.98 18.95 -13.63
CA ILE A 543 -20.45 19.74 -12.49
C ILE A 543 -21.11 21.00 -13.05
N PRO A 544 -22.44 21.14 -12.97
CA PRO A 544 -23.11 22.36 -13.42
C PRO A 544 -22.52 23.58 -12.70
N LEU A 545 -22.11 24.63 -13.43
CA LEU A 545 -21.43 25.78 -12.83
C LEU A 545 -22.27 26.50 -11.77
N ASP A 546 -23.60 26.39 -11.84
CA ASP A 546 -24.53 26.93 -10.86
C ASP A 546 -24.52 26.20 -9.51
N THR A 547 -23.93 25.00 -9.44
CA THR A 547 -23.69 24.27 -8.19
C THR A 547 -22.33 24.57 -7.57
N ILE A 548 -21.47 25.32 -8.26
CA ILE A 548 -20.17 25.72 -7.74
C ILE A 548 -20.32 26.87 -6.75
N GLU A 549 -19.73 26.70 -5.59
CA GLU A 549 -19.51 27.73 -4.60
C GLU A 549 -18.04 28.15 -4.63
N LEU A 550 -17.79 29.44 -4.86
CA LEU A 550 -16.45 30.01 -4.72
C LEU A 550 -16.19 30.33 -3.26
N VAL A 551 -15.13 29.74 -2.72
CA VAL A 551 -14.69 29.91 -1.33
C VAL A 551 -13.38 30.70 -1.34
N ASP A 552 -13.33 31.79 -0.59
CA ASP A 552 -12.08 32.53 -0.37
C ASP A 552 -11.13 31.69 0.51
N ILE A 553 -9.92 31.43 0.02
CA ILE A 553 -8.90 30.62 0.73
C ILE A 553 -7.67 31.45 1.14
N ALA A 554 -7.55 32.71 0.71
CA ALA A 554 -6.49 33.63 1.12
C ALA A 554 -7.01 35.09 1.09
N PRO A 555 -6.45 36.01 1.91
CA PRO A 555 -5.30 35.84 2.81
C PRO A 555 -5.65 35.17 4.15
N ALA A 556 -6.95 35.03 4.46
CA ALA A 556 -7.44 34.27 5.61
C ALA A 556 -8.19 33.02 5.12
N GLY A 557 -8.05 31.90 5.82
CA GLY A 557 -8.79 30.66 5.53
C GLY A 557 -8.00 29.52 4.91
N PHE A 558 -6.74 29.74 4.50
CA PHE A 558 -5.93 28.69 3.86
C PHE A 558 -5.80 27.46 4.75
N GLU A 559 -5.52 27.63 6.05
CA GLU A 559 -5.35 26.52 6.98
C GLU A 559 -6.60 25.63 7.08
N ALA A 560 -7.81 26.21 6.96
CA ALA A 560 -9.06 25.45 7.00
C ALA A 560 -9.26 24.59 5.73
N HIS A 561 -8.69 25.01 4.60
CA HIS A 561 -8.84 24.37 3.28
C HIS A 561 -7.55 23.70 2.79
N LYS A 562 -6.45 23.80 3.54
CA LYS A 562 -5.10 23.34 3.19
C LYS A 562 -5.07 21.88 2.76
N GLN A 563 -5.78 21.01 3.48
CA GLN A 563 -5.86 19.59 3.14
C GLN A 563 -6.68 19.33 1.89
N GLU A 564 -7.74 20.10 1.65
CA GLU A 564 -8.58 19.98 0.44
C GLU A 564 -7.84 20.50 -0.80
N VAL A 565 -7.12 21.63 -0.68
CA VAL A 565 -6.23 22.17 -1.73
C VAL A 565 -5.12 21.19 -2.07
N LEU A 566 -4.48 20.60 -1.05
CA LEU A 566 -3.45 19.57 -1.24
C LEU A 566 -4.01 18.32 -1.95
N LEU A 567 -5.26 17.96 -1.70
CA LEU A 567 -5.90 16.85 -2.41
C LEU A 567 -6.10 17.18 -3.89
N VAL A 568 -6.54 18.39 -4.24
CA VAL A 568 -6.67 18.82 -5.64
C VAL A 568 -5.30 18.83 -6.34
N GLU A 569 -4.26 19.35 -5.67
CA GLU A 569 -2.87 19.30 -6.14
C GLU A 569 -2.41 17.86 -6.42
N GLN A 570 -2.66 16.94 -5.48
CA GLN A 570 -2.26 15.54 -5.62
C GLN A 570 -3.07 14.80 -6.69
N GLU A 571 -4.34 15.14 -6.86
CA GLU A 571 -5.17 14.57 -7.91
C GLU A 571 -4.71 15.04 -9.30
N ARG A 572 -4.35 16.32 -9.45
CA ARG A 572 -3.95 16.92 -10.73
C ARG A 572 -2.51 16.58 -11.10
N TYR A 573 -1.56 16.71 -10.17
CA TYR A 573 -0.13 16.62 -10.45
C TYR A 573 0.54 15.40 -9.82
N GLY A 574 -0.19 14.58 -9.05
CA GLY A 574 0.39 13.45 -8.31
C GLY A 574 1.03 13.87 -6.99
N ALA A 575 1.66 12.93 -6.26
CA ALA A 575 2.43 13.29 -5.06
C ALA A 575 3.68 14.11 -5.45
N ALA A 576 4.02 15.15 -4.67
CA ALA A 576 5.17 16.05 -4.90
C ALA A 576 6.38 15.33 -5.51
N VAL A 577 6.59 15.50 -6.82
CA VAL A 577 7.68 14.83 -7.54
C VAL A 577 8.97 15.63 -7.32
N PRO A 578 10.08 15.02 -6.86
CA PRO A 578 11.36 15.71 -6.87
C PRO A 578 11.86 15.89 -8.31
N TYR A 579 12.26 17.13 -8.64
CA TYR A 579 12.82 17.50 -9.93
C TYR A 579 14.06 16.67 -10.28
N PRO A 580 14.32 16.43 -11.58
CA PRO A 580 15.54 15.76 -12.01
C PRO A 580 16.79 16.45 -11.41
N PRO A 581 17.80 15.68 -10.95
CA PRO A 581 18.97 16.26 -10.27
C PRO A 581 19.75 17.29 -11.10
N ASP A 582 19.69 17.22 -12.42
CA ASP A 582 20.25 18.16 -13.38
C ASP A 582 19.50 19.51 -13.40
N VAL A 583 18.17 19.49 -13.27
CA VAL A 583 17.33 20.70 -13.16
C VAL A 583 17.65 21.46 -11.86
N LEU A 584 17.74 20.73 -10.73
CA LEU A 584 18.10 21.29 -9.43
C LEU A 584 19.53 21.85 -9.40
N ARG A 585 20.47 21.23 -10.12
CA ARG A 585 21.87 21.72 -10.24
C ARG A 585 22.00 22.95 -11.12
N ALA A 586 21.07 23.15 -12.06
CA ALA A 586 21.05 24.30 -12.96
C ALA A 586 20.35 25.54 -12.35
N GLY A 587 19.86 25.45 -11.11
CA GLY A 587 19.13 26.55 -10.46
C GLY A 587 17.70 26.76 -11.00
N ARG A 588 17.17 25.82 -11.79
CA ARG A 588 15.82 25.89 -12.34
C ARG A 588 14.82 25.31 -11.34
N ARG A 589 13.66 25.97 -11.21
CA ARG A 589 12.71 25.73 -10.11
C ARG A 589 11.59 24.77 -10.50
N PRO A 590 10.68 24.46 -9.58
CA PRO A 590 9.48 23.71 -9.90
C PRO A 590 8.49 24.45 -10.81
N LEU A 591 8.00 23.83 -11.89
CA LEU A 591 6.83 24.35 -12.63
C LEU A 591 5.60 23.51 -12.27
N LEU A 592 4.50 24.17 -11.92
CA LEU A 592 3.17 23.61 -11.59
C LEU A 592 2.96 23.01 -10.21
N GLN A 593 3.91 22.25 -9.66
CA GLN A 593 3.69 21.64 -8.35
C GLN A 593 4.50 22.35 -7.27
N PHE A 594 3.80 23.20 -6.52
CA PHE A 594 4.39 23.91 -5.40
C PHE A 594 4.34 23.04 -4.13
N PRO A 595 5.44 22.96 -3.36
CA PRO A 595 5.39 22.43 -2.01
C PRO A 595 4.30 23.15 -1.21
N LEU A 596 3.67 22.42 -0.29
CA LEU A 596 2.59 22.97 0.53
C LEU A 596 3.05 24.21 1.29
N GLU A 597 4.30 24.22 1.75
CA GLU A 597 4.93 25.34 2.42
C GLU A 597 5.02 26.59 1.54
N THR A 598 5.14 26.42 0.21
CA THR A 598 5.14 27.53 -0.74
C THR A 598 3.74 28.10 -0.91
N LEU A 599 2.72 27.26 -1.10
CA LEU A 599 1.32 27.70 -1.16
C LEU A 599 0.89 28.40 0.14
N GLU A 600 1.35 27.90 1.29
CA GLU A 600 1.12 28.56 2.58
C GLU A 600 1.79 29.94 2.67
N ALA A 601 3.04 30.05 2.21
CA ALA A 601 3.75 31.31 2.19
C ALA A 601 3.06 32.34 1.29
N THR A 602 2.57 31.91 0.12
CA THR A 602 1.77 32.74 -0.78
C THR A 602 0.48 33.20 -0.12
N ALA A 603 -0.27 32.27 0.48
CA ALA A 603 -1.56 32.57 1.09
C ALA A 603 -1.43 33.47 2.32
N ALA A 604 -0.27 33.48 2.99
CA ALA A 604 0.01 34.34 4.13
C ALA A 604 0.28 35.82 3.75
N ASN A 605 0.47 36.13 2.46
CA ASN A 605 0.67 37.51 2.01
C ASN A 605 -0.61 38.33 2.22
N PRO A 606 -0.56 39.52 2.85
CA PRO A 606 -1.74 40.35 3.08
C PRO A 606 -2.50 40.76 1.82
N GLN A 607 -1.82 40.79 0.67
CA GLN A 607 -2.39 41.06 -0.65
C GLN A 607 -2.57 39.77 -1.48
N ALA A 608 -2.56 38.60 -0.85
CA ALA A 608 -2.88 37.34 -1.50
C ALA A 608 -4.35 37.30 -1.91
N ILE A 609 -4.60 36.69 -3.06
CA ILE A 609 -5.94 36.36 -3.53
C ILE A 609 -5.93 34.88 -3.86
N GLY A 610 -6.78 34.14 -3.16
CA GLY A 610 -6.95 32.71 -3.36
C GLY A 610 -8.42 32.34 -3.36
N LEU A 611 -8.85 31.61 -4.38
CA LEU A 611 -10.23 31.13 -4.54
C LEU A 611 -10.21 29.62 -4.77
N ALA A 612 -11.14 28.91 -4.14
CA ALA A 612 -11.40 27.51 -4.41
C ALA A 612 -12.83 27.29 -4.88
N ALA A 613 -13.00 26.41 -5.86
CA ALA A 613 -14.30 25.95 -6.32
C ALA A 613 -14.74 24.74 -5.51
N ARG A 614 -15.80 24.89 -4.73
CA ARG A 614 -16.47 23.80 -4.00
C ARG A 614 -17.72 23.36 -4.76
N ASP A 615 -17.82 22.08 -5.07
CA ASP A 615 -19.08 21.54 -5.55
C ASP A 615 -20.05 21.39 -4.37
N ARG A 616 -21.17 22.11 -4.39
CA ARG A 616 -22.19 22.05 -3.32
C ARG A 616 -22.85 20.69 -3.19
N VAL A 617 -22.85 19.88 -4.26
CA VAL A 617 -23.48 18.56 -4.25
C VAL A 617 -22.62 17.55 -3.50
N SER A 618 -21.33 17.47 -3.83
CA SER A 618 -20.38 16.56 -3.16
C SER A 618 -19.74 17.15 -1.91
N GLY A 619 -19.80 18.47 -1.73
CA GLY A 619 -19.13 19.22 -0.67
C GLY A 619 -17.61 19.34 -0.84
N ARG A 620 -17.03 18.82 -1.94
CA ARG A 620 -15.57 18.75 -2.16
C ARG A 620 -15.05 19.99 -2.90
N LEU A 621 -13.82 20.40 -2.60
CA LEU A 621 -13.06 21.26 -3.51
C LEU A 621 -12.67 20.48 -4.76
N VAL A 622 -12.92 21.09 -5.91
CA VAL A 622 -12.69 20.50 -7.24
C VAL A 622 -11.71 21.33 -8.09
N GLY A 623 -11.35 22.52 -7.63
CA GLY A 623 -10.32 23.36 -8.24
C GLY A 623 -9.95 24.54 -7.35
N TYR A 624 -8.80 25.16 -7.59
CA TYR A 624 -8.38 26.38 -6.89
C TYR A 624 -7.41 27.22 -7.73
N VAL A 625 -7.31 28.50 -7.37
CA VAL A 625 -6.32 29.47 -7.85
C VAL A 625 -5.74 30.23 -6.67
N LEU A 626 -4.45 30.56 -6.71
CA LEU A 626 -3.75 31.28 -5.65
C LEU A 626 -2.62 32.15 -6.23
N GLY A 627 -2.55 33.40 -5.79
CA GLY A 627 -1.49 34.32 -6.14
C GLY A 627 -1.41 35.48 -5.16
N SER A 628 -0.47 36.39 -5.36
CA SER A 628 -0.29 37.58 -4.50
C SER A 628 0.46 38.71 -5.21
N ALA A 629 0.56 39.87 -4.55
CA ALA A 629 1.58 40.87 -4.88
C ALA A 629 2.96 40.34 -4.47
N LEU A 630 3.97 40.54 -5.30
CA LEU A 630 5.32 40.08 -4.98
C LEU A 630 6.01 40.92 -3.91
N GLU A 631 6.44 40.29 -2.83
CA GLU A 631 7.57 40.74 -2.02
C GLU A 631 8.67 39.66 -2.06
N ASN A 632 9.62 39.79 -3.00
CA ASN A 632 10.77 38.89 -3.14
C ASN A 632 10.44 37.38 -3.33
N HIS A 633 9.54 37.00 -4.25
CA HIS A 633 9.50 35.61 -4.70
C HIS A 633 10.52 35.34 -5.81
N ASP A 634 11.11 34.14 -5.75
CA ASP A 634 12.12 33.64 -6.68
C ASP A 634 11.40 32.69 -7.66
N GLU A 635 10.58 33.25 -8.57
CA GLU A 635 9.91 32.51 -9.65
C GLU A 635 10.62 32.72 -10.99
N GLU A 636 10.64 31.69 -11.84
CA GLU A 636 11.24 31.76 -13.17
C GLU A 636 10.42 32.69 -14.07
N GLY A 637 11.07 33.58 -14.82
CA GLY A 637 10.43 34.57 -15.70
C GLY A 637 9.98 35.88 -15.02
N ILE A 638 10.01 35.96 -13.69
CA ILE A 638 9.51 37.13 -12.94
C ILE A 638 10.22 38.44 -13.26
N GLY A 639 11.53 38.38 -13.51
CA GLY A 639 12.34 39.54 -13.88
C GLY A 639 12.13 40.00 -15.32
N LEU A 640 11.35 39.27 -16.11
CA LEU A 640 10.96 39.65 -17.48
C LEU A 640 9.67 40.46 -17.50
N ASP A 641 8.96 40.54 -16.38
CA ASP A 641 7.83 41.44 -16.22
C ASP A 641 8.33 42.89 -16.33
N PRO A 642 7.89 43.66 -17.35
CA PRO A 642 8.35 45.04 -17.56
C PRO A 642 7.88 46.01 -16.45
N ARG A 643 6.94 45.57 -15.61
CA ARG A 643 6.33 46.29 -14.49
C ARG A 643 6.80 45.76 -13.13
N PHE A 644 7.78 44.85 -13.11
CA PHE A 644 8.32 44.29 -11.88
C PHE A 644 8.76 45.41 -10.91
N GLY A 645 8.21 45.39 -9.69
CA GLY A 645 8.49 46.39 -8.66
C GLY A 645 7.63 47.66 -8.71
N GLU A 646 6.70 47.80 -9.66
CA GLU A 646 5.73 48.91 -9.69
C GLU A 646 4.54 48.73 -8.73
N ASN A 647 4.46 47.58 -8.02
CA ASN A 647 3.40 47.22 -7.06
C ASN A 647 1.96 47.30 -7.61
N ASN A 648 1.78 47.23 -8.93
CA ASN A 648 0.49 47.25 -9.62
C ASN A 648 0.16 45.93 -10.35
N THR A 649 1.02 44.91 -10.23
CA THR A 649 0.86 43.61 -10.90
C THR A 649 0.53 42.51 -9.90
N PHE A 650 -0.50 41.72 -10.20
CA PHE A 650 -0.85 40.50 -9.50
C PHE A 650 -0.14 39.29 -10.13
N TYR A 651 0.50 38.46 -9.31
CA TYR A 651 1.22 37.29 -9.81
C TYR A 651 0.40 36.03 -9.49
N LEU A 652 -0.15 35.41 -10.53
CA LEU A 652 -0.83 34.12 -10.40
C LEU A 652 0.24 33.03 -10.28
N GLN A 653 0.36 32.48 -9.07
CA GLN A 653 1.41 31.55 -8.69
C GLN A 653 0.99 30.10 -8.90
N ALA A 654 -0.21 29.72 -8.45
CA ALA A 654 -0.68 28.35 -8.49
C ALA A 654 -2.13 28.24 -8.97
N MET A 655 -2.40 27.20 -9.77
CA MET A 655 -3.73 26.82 -10.21
C MET A 655 -3.80 25.32 -10.42
N ALA A 656 -4.88 24.69 -9.94
CA ALA A 656 -5.16 23.29 -10.21
C ALA A 656 -6.65 23.02 -10.29
N ILE A 657 -7.04 22.11 -11.17
CA ILE A 657 -8.39 21.58 -11.28
C ILE A 657 -8.31 20.06 -11.24
N SER A 658 -9.19 19.42 -10.48
CA SER A 658 -9.24 17.97 -10.39
C SER A 658 -9.48 17.39 -11.78
N PRO A 659 -8.65 16.44 -12.25
CA PRO A 659 -8.80 15.81 -13.57
C PRO A 659 -10.06 14.94 -13.68
N THR A 660 -10.82 14.79 -12.59
CA THR A 660 -12.08 14.05 -12.56
C THR A 660 -13.30 14.86 -13.01
N VAL A 661 -13.13 16.19 -13.20
CA VAL A 661 -14.18 17.12 -13.67
C VAL A 661 -14.22 17.11 -15.21
N GLN A 662 -15.38 16.82 -15.81
CA GLN A 662 -15.51 16.79 -17.29
C GLN A 662 -15.40 18.18 -17.92
N ASN A 663 -16.08 19.16 -17.32
CA ASN A 663 -16.14 20.56 -17.76
C ASN A 663 -15.05 21.40 -17.09
N GLN A 664 -13.82 20.88 -17.09
CA GLN A 664 -12.66 21.52 -16.44
C GLN A 664 -12.31 22.89 -17.05
N ILE A 665 -12.58 23.10 -18.34
CA ILE A 665 -12.31 24.37 -19.03
C ILE A 665 -13.26 25.45 -18.52
N GLU A 666 -14.54 25.11 -18.41
CA GLU A 666 -15.56 26.02 -17.91
C GLU A 666 -15.34 26.38 -16.43
N LEU A 667 -14.88 25.41 -15.63
CA LEU A 667 -14.51 25.64 -14.23
C LEU A 667 -13.22 26.49 -14.10
N GLN A 668 -12.28 26.31 -15.00
CA GLN A 668 -11.07 27.12 -15.12
C GLN A 668 -11.42 28.58 -15.42
N ASP A 669 -12.27 28.81 -16.43
CA ASP A 669 -12.70 30.14 -16.80
C ASP A 669 -13.42 30.83 -15.65
N LEU A 670 -14.30 30.12 -14.93
CA LEU A 670 -14.96 30.62 -13.73
C LEU A 670 -13.97 31.09 -12.65
N LEU A 671 -12.95 30.28 -12.35
CA LEU A 671 -11.94 30.62 -11.34
C LEU A 671 -11.06 31.79 -11.79
N LEU A 672 -10.64 31.83 -13.05
CA LEU A 672 -9.80 32.89 -13.61
C LEU A 672 -10.55 34.23 -13.70
N ASP A 673 -11.82 34.22 -14.10
CA ASP A 673 -12.64 35.44 -14.16
C ASP A 673 -12.94 35.98 -12.76
N ALA A 674 -13.24 35.09 -11.80
CA ALA A 674 -13.41 35.50 -10.41
C ALA A 674 -12.12 36.08 -9.81
N LEU A 675 -10.98 35.45 -10.10
CA LEU A 675 -9.66 35.95 -9.70
C LEU A 675 -9.38 37.34 -10.30
N ARG A 676 -9.62 37.52 -11.60
CA ARG A 676 -9.48 38.81 -12.29
C ARG A 676 -10.32 39.89 -11.62
N GLY A 677 -11.59 39.59 -11.34
CA GLY A 677 -12.48 40.53 -10.64
C GLY A 677 -11.97 40.92 -9.25
N ARG A 678 -11.45 39.96 -8.48
CA ARG A 678 -10.84 40.20 -7.16
C ARG A 678 -9.55 41.01 -7.27
N ALA A 679 -8.69 40.70 -8.24
CA ALA A 679 -7.43 41.41 -8.46
C ALA A 679 -7.66 42.88 -8.85
N MET A 680 -8.61 43.14 -9.74
CA MET A 680 -9.02 44.50 -10.10
C MET A 680 -9.59 45.26 -8.90
N ALA A 681 -10.44 44.62 -8.11
CA ALA A 681 -11.01 45.23 -6.89
C ALA A 681 -9.93 45.53 -5.83
N ALA A 682 -8.85 44.74 -5.80
CA ALA A 682 -7.69 44.95 -4.93
C ALA A 682 -6.71 46.01 -5.48
N GLY A 683 -6.99 46.61 -6.65
CA GLY A 683 -6.19 47.68 -7.23
C GLY A 683 -5.05 47.24 -8.15
N PHE A 684 -4.99 45.95 -8.51
CA PHE A 684 -4.03 45.47 -9.51
C PHE A 684 -4.49 45.85 -10.93
N GLU A 685 -3.57 46.39 -11.72
CA GLU A 685 -3.80 46.79 -13.12
C GLU A 685 -3.39 45.68 -14.09
N PHE A 686 -2.43 44.84 -13.70
CA PHE A 686 -1.88 43.77 -14.53
C PHE A 686 -1.92 42.43 -13.79
N LEU A 687 -1.93 41.35 -14.57
CA LEU A 687 -1.69 39.98 -14.10
C LEU A 687 -0.53 39.39 -14.89
N SER A 688 0.44 38.84 -14.17
CA SER A 688 1.55 38.08 -14.71
C SER A 688 1.47 36.64 -14.21
N ALA A 689 1.77 35.68 -15.09
CA ALA A 689 1.66 34.26 -14.74
C ALA A 689 2.60 33.40 -15.59
N LEU A 690 3.15 32.36 -14.96
CA LEU A 690 3.80 31.26 -15.66
C LEU A 690 2.82 30.09 -15.74
N ILE A 691 2.27 29.85 -16.93
CA ILE A 691 1.26 28.80 -17.15
C ILE A 691 1.65 27.88 -18.30
N GLU A 692 1.11 26.66 -18.31
CA GLU A 692 1.21 25.76 -19.48
C GLU A 692 0.62 26.47 -20.70
N GLU A 693 1.28 26.38 -21.87
CA GLU A 693 0.80 27.07 -23.08
C GLU A 693 -0.64 26.66 -23.44
N GLN A 694 -1.02 25.40 -23.15
CA GLN A 694 -2.39 24.93 -23.32
C GLN A 694 -3.42 25.68 -22.44
N LEU A 695 -3.07 26.07 -21.21
CA LEU A 695 -3.98 26.81 -20.32
C LEU A 695 -4.28 28.21 -20.85
N ARG A 696 -3.33 28.82 -21.56
CA ARG A 696 -3.57 30.07 -22.28
C ARG A 696 -4.55 29.85 -23.41
N ASP A 697 -4.33 28.84 -24.25
CA ASP A 697 -5.14 28.58 -25.43
C ASP A 697 -6.60 28.22 -25.10
N SER A 698 -6.81 27.49 -24.01
CA SER A 698 -8.15 27.11 -23.54
C SER A 698 -8.80 28.12 -22.59
N GLY A 699 -8.04 29.07 -22.03
CA GLY A 699 -8.52 30.00 -21.01
C GLY A 699 -9.35 31.17 -21.57
N PRO A 700 -9.79 32.10 -20.71
CA PRO A 700 -10.72 33.16 -21.09
C PRO A 700 -10.09 34.13 -22.10
N GLU A 701 -10.93 34.85 -22.85
CA GLU A 701 -10.49 35.68 -23.99
C GLU A 701 -9.41 36.71 -23.62
N TRP A 702 -9.53 37.32 -22.44
CA TRP A 702 -8.55 38.29 -21.95
C TRP A 702 -7.18 37.65 -21.73
N LEU A 703 -7.11 36.41 -21.22
CA LEU A 703 -5.86 35.68 -21.02
C LEU A 703 -5.25 35.23 -22.35
N ARG A 704 -6.06 34.86 -23.34
CA ARG A 704 -5.58 34.53 -24.70
C ARG A 704 -4.89 35.71 -25.37
N ARG A 705 -5.33 36.94 -25.07
CA ARG A 705 -4.75 38.21 -25.54
C ARG A 705 -3.53 38.67 -24.74
N ALA A 706 -3.08 37.90 -23.74
CA ALA A 706 -1.89 38.23 -22.97
C ALA A 706 -0.64 38.36 -23.84
N VAL A 707 0.23 39.30 -23.48
CA VAL A 707 1.55 39.45 -24.09
C VAL A 707 2.45 38.34 -23.55
N ILE A 708 3.03 37.56 -24.47
CA ILE A 708 4.03 36.56 -24.13
C ILE A 708 5.37 37.27 -23.90
N LEU A 709 5.91 37.13 -22.70
CA LEU A 709 7.22 37.68 -22.34
C LEU A 709 8.33 36.68 -22.64
N GLU A 710 8.10 35.40 -22.34
CA GLU A 710 9.04 34.31 -22.63
C GLU A 710 8.32 32.97 -22.78
N ARG A 711 8.89 32.08 -23.59
CA ARG A 711 8.53 30.66 -23.62
C ARG A 711 9.64 29.86 -22.97
N ILE A 712 9.28 29.07 -21.95
CA ILE A 712 10.20 28.28 -21.15
C ILE A 712 9.99 26.81 -21.49
N ASP A 713 11.07 26.14 -21.90
CA ASP A 713 11.03 24.71 -22.15
C ASP A 713 10.65 23.94 -20.89
N ASN A 714 9.68 23.03 -21.04
CA ASN A 714 9.19 22.24 -19.94
C ASN A 714 10.17 21.11 -19.56
N TYR A 715 10.97 21.36 -18.53
CA TYR A 715 11.94 20.41 -18.00
C TYR A 715 11.33 19.26 -17.16
N LEU A 716 10.00 19.21 -17.01
CA LEU A 716 9.26 18.06 -16.48
C LEU A 716 8.94 16.98 -17.52
N ARG A 717 9.36 17.18 -18.78
CA ARG A 717 9.19 16.21 -19.89
C ARG A 717 7.74 15.84 -20.20
N SER A 718 6.77 16.73 -19.94
CA SER A 718 5.36 16.54 -20.36
C SER A 718 5.11 16.90 -21.84
N GLY A 719 6.09 17.51 -22.52
CA GLY A 719 6.00 17.89 -23.94
C GLY A 719 5.27 19.20 -24.23
N ILE A 720 4.65 19.84 -23.23
CA ILE A 720 3.95 21.13 -23.37
C ILE A 720 4.81 22.25 -22.80
N PRO A 721 5.25 23.27 -23.58
CA PRO A 721 6.05 24.37 -23.07
C PRO A 721 5.27 25.28 -22.12
N PHE A 722 5.98 26.00 -21.28
CA PHE A 722 5.41 27.05 -20.45
C PHE A 722 5.53 28.40 -21.11
N THR A 723 4.58 29.27 -20.81
CA THR A 723 4.59 30.65 -21.28
C THR A 723 4.52 31.56 -20.07
N TYR A 724 5.55 32.39 -19.89
CA TYR A 724 5.49 33.53 -19.00
C TYR A 724 4.75 34.65 -19.73
N LEU A 725 3.60 35.05 -19.23
CA LEU A 725 2.73 36.03 -19.86
C LEU A 725 2.38 37.17 -18.92
N GLN A 726 2.04 38.31 -19.50
CA GLN A 726 1.44 39.44 -18.80
C GLN A 726 0.20 39.92 -19.54
N VAL A 727 -0.83 40.28 -18.80
CA VAL A 727 -2.08 40.82 -19.33
C VAL A 727 -2.58 41.99 -18.49
N GLN A 728 -3.11 43.00 -19.16
CA GLN A 728 -3.81 44.09 -18.50
C GLN A 728 -5.19 43.62 -18.03
N LEU A 729 -5.49 43.78 -16.74
CA LEU A 729 -6.73 43.31 -16.15
C LEU A 729 -7.93 44.17 -16.55
N THR A 730 -7.72 45.45 -16.85
CA THR A 730 -8.70 46.37 -17.42
C THR A 730 -8.56 46.42 -18.95
N GLU A 731 -9.66 46.29 -19.70
CA GLU A 731 -9.61 46.70 -21.11
C GLU A 731 -9.39 48.22 -21.15
N PRO A 732 -8.52 48.76 -22.03
CA PRO A 732 -8.47 50.19 -22.24
C PRO A 732 -9.88 50.64 -22.63
N ALA A 733 -10.39 51.70 -21.99
CA ALA A 733 -11.57 52.38 -22.50
C ALA A 733 -11.28 52.66 -23.99
N GLY A 734 -12.06 52.03 -24.87
CA GLY A 734 -11.87 52.19 -26.31
C GLY A 734 -11.90 53.66 -26.71
N PRO A 735 -11.30 54.02 -27.86
CA PRO A 735 -11.38 55.40 -28.35
C PRO A 735 -12.82 55.90 -28.50
#